data_AF-A0A8J8GLF8-F1
#
_entry.id   AF-A0A8J8GLF8-F1
#
_cell.length_a   1.000
_cell.length_b   1.000
_cell.length_c   1.000
_cell.angle_alpha   90.00
_cell.angle_beta   90.00
_cell.angle_gamma   90.00
#
_symmetry.space_group_name_H-M   'P 1'
#
loop_
_entity.id
_entity.type
_entity.pdbx_description
1 polymer ?
#
loop_
_entity_poly.entity_id
_entity_poly.type
_entity_poly.pdbx_seq_one_letter_code
_entity_poly.pdbx_strand_id
1 'polypeptide(L)'
;MDHRTRAARASRLGALSSRPEFQGPVEPLGEHASTEHLSLIYESREQQFAAVIPFLEQGLERGERCLYIASENERTDVVDELDAAGLDAADAIDRGQLVVRSLEEIYLPDGTFDPDETLAFFADALEKGVSDHDALRVTAEMNWIGRSDTAVDDVMEYETRVNDLLHGQEAITLCQYDHDRFSDAVIRDVLETHPHVIYEETISRNVFYSASPAEVSERDRDQRPDTDRLLEGLVEATEAKRALREQVRFLRDLNTITAGSDGSDGSFEERLQLLFDLGCDQFDRDLGVVAHADRETGRFEIDRTNGDHEYFEPGAELPLSETYCETAIDSGTVADDLLDENGSEDVTVLTEFGLQAPIGTYVEVDGDRNRILFFVNSQFRERPVSREEKRFHALLGRWLKVRLEQRRQITTLERENQFKDFVSDLLGAVIAEPTRSRIEQTVCDRVAGSAFYDAAWISNRPVTDQRPTPTVWAGISDETIRLATDTDPGQTASIRPEFPSRAVDTGQPAACQFGDDASVVDRFHRQLRDRGLDSALAVPLEYEDTCYGVLVAYADGSAAVTDRHQTMLAEAGRRIGFVIAATERKEALVTDEVVELEVRVRDPEHFFFAVTADIDVTFALEQVITQSDGDYLVYVTAIGVPPEAVVERAERSPNIDHVRVVEEREGDALVEFVFAGPTVAETFAEYGATVTAARIADGTGTVTVELPQTADVRAAVDAFQTTFPDSEVVTKRHRDRPLTTERGFRHAVADQLTEKQREVLQAAYFAGYFEHPRRSTGNEIADTLDISSSTFHQHLQVGLRKLLTAAFDDGNDG
;
A
#
# COMPACT_ATOMS: atom_id res chain seq x y z
N MET A 1 17.57 -7.23 45.15
CA MET A 1 18.43 -6.11 45.59
C MET A 1 17.67 -4.84 45.27
N ASP A 2 17.33 -4.10 46.33
CA ASP A 2 16.21 -3.16 46.36
C ASP A 2 16.49 -1.88 45.57
N HIS A 3 15.57 -1.50 44.67
CA HIS A 3 15.66 -0.29 43.83
C HIS A 3 15.62 1.01 44.68
N ARG A 4 15.20 0.91 45.95
CA ARG A 4 15.21 2.01 46.93
C ARG A 4 16.61 2.39 47.43
N THR A 5 17.63 1.54 47.29
CA THR A 5 18.98 1.83 47.80
C THR A 5 19.84 2.66 46.83
N ARG A 6 19.42 2.83 45.57
CA ARG A 6 20.19 3.57 44.54
C ARG A 6 19.87 5.06 44.48
N ALA A 7 18.68 5.47 44.94
CA ALA A 7 18.23 6.86 44.95
C ALA A 7 18.74 7.67 46.15
N ALA A 8 19.16 7.00 47.24
CA ALA A 8 19.66 7.64 48.46
C ALA A 8 21.18 7.94 48.45
N ARG A 9 21.88 7.71 47.32
CA ARG A 9 23.33 7.93 47.19
C ARG A 9 23.67 8.65 45.88
N ALA A 10 22.92 9.70 45.55
CA ALA A 10 23.47 10.71 44.66
C ALA A 10 24.66 11.35 45.40
N SER A 11 25.88 11.13 44.89
CA SER A 11 27.09 11.84 45.35
C SER A 11 26.76 13.33 45.47
N ARG A 12 27.19 13.99 46.57
CA ARG A 12 26.88 15.41 46.81
C ARG A 12 27.54 16.26 45.75
N LEU A 13 28.72 15.83 45.29
CA LEU A 13 29.39 16.38 44.12
C LEU A 13 28.56 16.21 42.83
N GLY A 14 27.92 15.05 42.64
CA GLY A 14 27.00 14.81 41.52
C GLY A 14 25.78 15.74 41.55
N ALA A 15 25.21 15.99 42.74
CA ALA A 15 24.14 16.97 42.90
C ALA A 15 24.63 18.39 42.60
N LEU A 16 25.83 18.77 43.08
CA LEU A 16 26.43 20.08 42.83
C LEU A 16 26.59 20.35 41.32
N SER A 17 27.06 19.36 40.56
CA SER A 17 27.19 19.47 39.10
C SER A 17 25.89 19.48 38.30
N SER A 18 24.76 19.18 38.94
CA SER A 18 23.44 19.27 38.29
C SER A 18 22.83 20.66 38.35
N ARG A 19 23.49 21.59 39.05
CA ARG A 19 23.04 22.98 39.17
C ARG A 19 23.45 23.80 37.94
N PRO A 20 22.57 24.69 37.45
CA PRO A 20 22.82 25.46 36.23
C PRO A 20 24.00 26.43 36.34
N GLU A 21 24.37 26.84 37.55
CA GLU A 21 25.51 27.73 37.84
C GLU A 21 26.87 27.03 37.66
N PHE A 22 26.90 25.70 37.58
CA PHE A 22 28.14 24.95 37.38
C PHE A 22 28.17 24.25 36.03
N GLN A 23 29.32 24.32 35.36
CA GLN A 23 29.56 23.65 34.09
C GLN A 23 30.42 22.40 34.27
N GLY A 24 30.20 21.41 33.40
CA GLY A 24 31.09 20.25 33.27
C GLY A 24 30.64 19.00 34.03
N PRO A 25 30.90 17.80 33.48
CA PRO A 25 30.51 16.57 34.14
C PRO A 25 31.43 16.21 35.30
N VAL A 26 30.85 15.96 36.48
CA VAL A 26 31.55 15.29 37.57
C VAL A 26 31.74 13.81 37.23
N GLU A 27 33.01 13.40 37.15
CA GLU A 27 33.39 12.00 37.04
C GLU A 27 34.04 11.49 38.32
N PRO A 28 33.66 10.30 38.81
CA PRO A 28 34.36 9.68 39.93
C PRO A 28 35.81 9.34 39.56
N LEU A 29 36.74 9.67 40.47
CA LEU A 29 38.17 9.37 40.37
C LEU A 29 38.47 7.92 40.80
N GLY A 30 38.12 6.92 39.97
CA GLY A 30 38.58 5.54 40.16
C GLY A 30 38.42 5.01 41.61
N GLU A 31 39.51 4.56 42.24
CA GLU A 31 39.53 4.05 43.64
C GLU A 31 39.21 5.12 44.70
N HIS A 32 39.23 6.42 44.36
CA HIS A 32 38.90 7.56 45.23
C HIS A 32 37.51 8.17 44.94
N ALA A 33 36.61 7.41 44.31
CA ALA A 33 35.26 7.85 43.96
C ALA A 33 34.39 8.35 45.13
N SER A 34 34.83 8.15 46.39
CA SER A 34 34.14 8.56 47.62
C SER A 34 34.78 9.72 48.36
N THR A 35 35.82 10.36 47.81
CA THR A 35 36.46 11.54 48.41
C THR A 35 35.95 12.81 47.72
N GLU A 36 35.05 13.54 48.37
CA GLU A 36 34.45 14.78 47.83
C GLU A 36 35.21 16.01 48.37
N HIS A 37 36.43 16.22 47.88
CA HIS A 37 37.31 17.34 48.26
C HIS A 37 37.60 18.21 47.02
N LEU A 38 37.15 19.46 47.06
CA LEU A 38 37.21 20.41 45.95
C LEU A 38 38.09 21.60 46.31
N SER A 39 38.89 22.07 45.37
CA SER A 39 39.47 23.41 45.41
C SER A 39 38.66 24.36 44.54
N LEU A 40 38.36 25.55 45.04
CA LEU A 40 37.89 26.69 44.27
C LEU A 40 39.08 27.63 44.07
N ILE A 41 39.47 27.84 42.83
CA ILE A 41 40.48 28.84 42.46
C ILE A 41 39.73 30.01 41.83
N TYR A 42 39.88 31.20 42.42
CA TYR A 42 39.12 32.39 42.03
C TYR A 42 40.02 33.61 41.96
N GLU A 43 39.66 34.58 41.11
CA GLU A 43 40.38 35.84 40.90
C GLU A 43 39.62 37.05 41.47
N SER A 44 38.34 36.88 41.79
CA SER A 44 37.50 37.94 42.35
C SER A 44 36.52 37.43 43.41
N ARG A 45 36.10 38.33 44.31
CA ARG A 45 35.05 38.03 45.30
C ARG A 45 33.73 37.61 44.64
N GLU A 46 33.42 38.16 43.47
CA GLU A 46 32.24 37.75 42.70
C GLU A 46 32.33 36.28 42.26
N GLN A 47 33.48 35.87 41.70
CA GLN A 47 33.72 34.46 41.34
C GLN A 47 33.72 33.53 42.57
N GLN A 48 34.27 34.00 43.70
CA GLN A 48 34.25 33.26 44.96
C GLN A 48 32.81 32.91 45.38
N PHE A 49 31.95 33.93 45.47
CA PHE A 49 30.56 33.75 45.91
C PHE A 49 29.68 33.07 44.85
N ALA A 50 29.98 33.22 43.56
CA ALA A 50 29.30 32.48 42.47
C ALA A 50 29.41 30.96 42.64
N ALA A 51 30.51 30.46 43.21
CA ALA A 51 30.65 29.03 43.54
C ALA A 51 30.17 28.69 44.97
N VAL A 52 30.44 29.54 45.95
CA VAL A 52 30.12 29.28 47.38
C VAL A 52 28.61 29.28 47.63
N ILE A 53 27.86 30.20 47.04
CA ILE A 53 26.42 30.35 47.28
C ILE A 53 25.67 29.10 46.81
N PRO A 54 25.82 28.61 45.56
CA PRO A 54 25.16 27.39 45.14
C PRO A 54 25.65 26.15 45.90
N PHE A 55 26.91 26.16 46.35
CA PHE A 55 27.46 25.08 47.18
C PHE A 55 26.74 24.99 48.54
N LEU A 56 26.52 26.13 49.21
CA LEU A 56 25.86 26.18 50.52
C LEU A 56 24.35 25.98 50.41
N GLU A 57 23.69 26.61 49.44
CA GLU A 57 22.25 26.47 49.21
C GLU A 57 21.87 25.00 49.04
N GLN A 58 22.62 24.24 48.23
CA GLN A 58 22.38 22.82 48.07
C GLN A 58 22.47 22.05 49.39
N GLY A 59 23.45 22.38 50.24
CA GLY A 59 23.59 21.75 51.55
C GLY A 59 22.40 22.07 52.45
N LEU A 60 21.96 23.33 52.45
CA LEU A 60 20.81 23.77 53.24
C LEU A 60 19.50 23.10 52.79
N GLU A 61 19.24 23.02 51.48
CA GLU A 61 18.09 22.32 50.89
C GLU A 61 18.05 20.83 51.24
N ARG A 62 19.23 20.21 51.37
CA ARG A 62 19.41 18.78 51.67
C ARG A 62 19.44 18.47 53.15
N GLY A 63 19.26 19.46 54.04
CA GLY A 63 19.32 19.23 55.49
C GLY A 63 20.73 18.99 56.03
N GLU A 64 21.77 19.28 55.24
CA GLU A 64 23.18 19.09 55.60
C GLU A 64 23.64 20.20 56.55
N ARG A 65 24.62 19.91 57.40
CA ARG A 65 25.26 20.91 58.26
C ARG A 65 26.35 21.62 57.48
N CYS A 66 26.18 22.91 57.26
CA CYS A 66 27.10 23.77 56.51
C CYS A 66 28.04 24.53 57.47
N LEU A 67 29.34 24.27 57.38
CA LEU A 67 30.39 24.98 58.10
C LEU A 67 31.15 25.89 57.12
N TYR A 68 31.11 27.19 57.38
CA TYR A 68 31.91 28.19 56.68
C TYR A 68 33.05 28.67 57.57
N ILE A 69 34.29 28.56 57.09
CA ILE A 69 35.48 29.04 57.80
C ILE A 69 36.01 30.27 57.05
N ALA A 70 35.81 31.43 57.65
CA ALA A 70 36.12 32.73 57.07
C ALA A 70 37.52 33.21 57.48
N SER A 71 38.25 33.83 56.54
CA SER A 71 39.60 34.37 56.74
C SER A 71 39.65 35.85 56.37
N GLU A 72 39.28 36.17 55.13
CA GLU A 72 39.24 37.54 54.62
C GLU A 72 37.88 38.18 54.80
N ASN A 73 36.82 37.38 54.65
CA ASN A 73 35.47 37.84 54.89
C ASN A 73 35.19 37.79 56.40
N GLU A 74 34.51 38.80 56.92
CA GLU A 74 33.95 38.72 58.26
C GLU A 74 32.66 37.90 58.23
N ARG A 75 32.23 37.41 59.39
CA ARG A 75 30.96 36.67 59.51
C ARG A 75 29.77 37.45 58.94
N THR A 76 29.76 38.78 59.08
CA THR A 76 28.71 39.64 58.54
C THR A 76 28.74 39.68 57.02
N ASP A 77 29.92 39.72 56.40
CA ASP A 77 30.04 39.72 54.93
C ASP A 77 29.45 38.45 54.33
N VAL A 78 29.75 37.29 54.92
CA VAL A 78 29.23 35.99 54.44
C VAL A 78 27.70 35.93 54.59
N VAL A 79 27.16 36.41 55.70
CA VAL A 79 25.70 36.44 55.92
C VAL A 79 25.00 37.37 54.93
N ASP A 80 25.55 38.56 54.70
CA ASP A 80 24.97 39.54 53.78
C ASP A 80 24.93 39.02 52.33
N GLU A 81 25.96 38.30 51.87
CA GLU A 81 25.99 37.69 50.53
C GLU A 81 24.99 36.54 50.37
N LEU A 82 24.83 35.71 51.41
CA LEU A 82 23.83 34.63 51.40
C LEU A 82 22.40 35.18 51.36
N ASP A 83 22.11 36.19 52.18
CA ASP A 83 20.80 36.86 52.20
C ASP A 83 20.51 37.57 50.86
N ALA A 84 21.52 38.19 50.24
CA ALA A 84 21.39 38.83 48.92
C ALA A 84 21.04 37.84 47.80
N ALA A 85 21.49 36.59 47.91
CA ALA A 85 21.13 35.49 47.01
C ALA A 85 19.78 34.83 47.33
N GLY A 86 19.10 35.27 48.39
CA GLY A 86 17.78 34.76 48.79
C GLY A 86 17.82 33.58 49.77
N LEU A 87 18.97 33.27 50.35
CA LEU A 87 19.12 32.25 51.40
C LEU A 87 18.86 32.88 52.77
N ASP A 88 17.91 32.37 53.56
CA ASP A 88 17.67 32.87 54.92
C ASP A 88 18.79 32.40 55.87
N ALA A 89 19.91 33.11 55.85
CA ALA A 89 21.10 32.75 56.60
C ALA A 89 20.87 32.85 58.12
N ALA A 90 20.02 33.80 58.55
CA ALA A 90 19.64 33.97 59.95
C ALA A 90 18.90 32.74 60.50
N ASP A 91 17.86 32.25 59.80
CA ASP A 91 17.13 31.03 60.19
C ASP A 91 18.03 29.80 60.17
N ALA A 92 18.89 29.66 59.15
CA ALA A 92 19.83 28.54 59.06
C ALA A 92 20.83 28.52 60.22
N ILE A 93 21.32 29.69 60.67
CA ILE A 93 22.19 29.83 61.83
C ILE A 93 21.45 29.49 63.13
N ASP A 94 20.23 30.01 63.31
CA ASP A 94 19.42 29.78 64.52
C ASP A 94 19.07 28.30 64.70
N ARG A 95 18.88 27.57 63.60
CA ARG A 95 18.67 26.11 63.58
C ARG A 95 19.97 25.31 63.75
N GLY A 96 21.12 25.97 63.80
CA GLY A 96 22.43 25.33 63.89
C GLY A 96 22.88 24.63 62.61
N GLN A 97 22.13 24.80 61.51
CA GLN A 97 22.41 24.18 60.22
C GLN A 97 23.53 24.91 59.48
N LEU A 98 23.61 26.25 59.59
CA LEU A 98 24.74 27.05 59.11
C LEU A 98 25.61 27.52 60.29
N VAL A 99 26.90 27.26 60.22
CA VAL A 99 27.89 27.66 61.22
C VAL A 99 29.00 28.44 60.53
N VAL A 100 29.11 29.73 60.85
CA VAL A 100 30.23 30.57 60.39
C VAL A 100 31.23 30.74 61.54
N ARG A 101 32.50 30.41 61.29
CA ARG A 101 33.63 30.51 62.23
C ARG A 101 34.79 31.25 61.57
N SER A 102 35.63 31.90 62.35
CA SER A 102 36.86 32.48 61.82
C SER A 102 37.96 31.43 61.72
N LEU A 103 38.97 31.70 60.90
CA LEU A 103 40.12 30.82 60.74
C LEU A 103 40.88 30.65 62.06
N GLU A 104 40.97 31.69 62.89
CA GLU A 104 41.68 31.64 64.18
C GLU A 104 41.01 30.69 65.16
N GLU A 105 39.69 30.52 65.06
CA GLU A 105 38.95 29.58 65.90
C GLU A 105 39.20 28.12 65.50
N ILE A 106 39.56 27.86 64.24
CA ILE A 106 39.65 26.49 63.68
C ILE A 106 41.09 26.06 63.39
N TYR A 107 41.83 26.85 62.60
CA TYR A 107 43.17 26.52 62.12
C TYR A 107 44.28 27.05 63.02
N LEU A 108 44.06 28.16 63.75
CA LEU A 108 45.08 28.81 64.58
C LEU A 108 44.62 29.11 66.03
N PRO A 109 44.02 28.14 66.77
CA PRO A 109 43.46 28.40 68.11
C PRO A 109 44.51 28.90 69.11
N ASP A 110 45.75 28.39 69.02
CA ASP A 110 46.90 28.79 69.84
C ASP A 110 47.87 29.72 69.08
N GLY A 111 47.47 30.21 67.90
CA GLY A 111 48.27 31.09 67.04
C GLY A 111 49.29 30.38 66.14
N THR A 112 49.39 29.05 66.21
CA THR A 112 50.20 28.19 65.32
C THR A 112 49.34 27.09 64.72
N PHE A 113 49.59 26.74 63.45
CA PHE A 113 48.88 25.67 62.77
C PHE A 113 49.41 24.30 63.19
N ASP A 114 48.51 23.42 63.61
CA ASP A 114 48.80 22.01 63.89
C ASP A 114 47.88 21.11 63.05
N PRO A 115 48.43 20.34 62.08
CA PRO A 115 47.68 19.42 61.25
C PRO A 115 46.88 18.36 62.03
N ASP A 116 47.45 17.83 63.12
CA ASP A 116 46.84 16.74 63.89
C ASP A 116 45.64 17.25 64.70
N GLU A 117 45.77 18.43 65.32
CA GLU A 117 44.65 19.06 66.05
C GLU A 117 43.51 19.47 65.10
N THR A 118 43.86 20.02 63.94
CA THR A 118 42.88 20.43 62.92
C THR A 118 42.11 19.21 62.36
N LEU A 119 42.80 18.12 62.05
CA LEU A 119 42.16 16.88 61.59
C LEU A 119 41.28 16.25 62.68
N ALA A 120 41.70 16.33 63.95
CA ALA A 120 40.88 15.86 65.08
C ALA A 120 39.59 16.69 65.22
N PHE A 121 39.66 18.00 65.02
CA PHE A 121 38.48 18.87 64.96
C PHE A 121 37.53 18.45 63.84
N PHE A 122 38.01 18.26 62.61
CA PHE A 122 37.16 17.84 61.50
C PHE A 122 36.59 16.43 61.69
N ALA A 123 37.34 15.50 62.30
CA ALA A 123 36.82 14.18 62.65
C ALA A 123 35.66 14.25 63.65
N ASP A 124 35.75 15.09 64.67
CA ASP A 124 34.66 15.35 65.64
C ASP A 124 33.47 16.07 64.98
N ALA A 125 33.74 17.02 64.07
CA ALA A 125 32.70 17.70 63.31
C ALA A 125 31.95 16.76 62.36
N LEU A 126 32.63 15.77 61.77
CA LEU A 126 32.03 14.72 60.96
C LEU A 126 31.10 13.83 61.80
N GLU A 127 31.57 13.37 62.97
CA GLU A 127 30.77 12.53 63.86
C GLU A 127 29.49 13.25 64.34
N LYS A 128 29.62 14.51 64.76
CA LYS A 128 28.47 15.34 65.20
C LYS A 128 27.59 15.80 64.04
N GLY A 129 28.18 16.08 62.88
CA GLY A 129 27.47 16.49 61.68
C GLY A 129 26.49 15.42 61.21
N VAL A 130 26.92 14.15 61.20
CA VAL A 130 26.09 13.01 60.79
C VAL A 130 25.09 12.57 61.88
N SER A 131 25.31 12.94 63.15
CA SER A 131 24.36 12.61 64.23
C SER A 131 23.12 13.50 64.22
N ASP A 132 23.30 14.78 63.90
CA ASP A 132 22.25 15.82 64.02
C ASP A 132 21.71 16.27 62.65
N HIS A 133 22.44 15.98 61.57
CA HIS A 133 22.13 16.36 60.18
C HIS A 133 22.50 15.24 59.20
N ASP A 134 22.04 15.34 57.95
CA ASP A 134 22.22 14.29 56.94
C ASP A 134 23.65 14.19 56.37
N ALA A 135 24.49 15.21 56.59
CA ALA A 135 25.88 15.27 56.14
C ALA A 135 26.63 16.46 56.75
N LEU A 136 27.96 16.47 56.58
CA LEU A 136 28.78 17.67 56.79
C LEU A 136 29.20 18.30 55.46
N ARG A 137 28.97 19.60 55.31
CA ARG A 137 29.43 20.42 54.18
C ARG A 137 30.36 21.50 54.71
N VAL A 138 31.62 21.49 54.28
CA VAL A 138 32.63 22.45 54.75
C VAL A 138 33.06 23.33 53.60
N THR A 139 33.19 24.62 53.84
CA THR A 139 33.93 25.51 52.94
C THR A 139 34.86 26.41 53.75
N ALA A 140 36.09 26.57 53.28
CA ALA A 140 37.14 27.24 54.04
C ALA A 140 37.97 28.16 53.15
N GLU A 141 38.18 29.40 53.59
CA GLU A 141 39.06 30.36 52.94
C GLU A 141 40.52 30.08 53.31
N MET A 142 41.35 29.74 52.32
CA MET A 142 42.71 29.25 52.53
C MET A 142 43.77 30.35 52.48
N ASN A 143 43.38 31.61 52.33
CA ASN A 143 44.25 32.76 52.10
C ASN A 143 45.14 33.16 53.30
N TRP A 144 45.17 32.33 54.35
CA TRP A 144 46.07 32.41 55.50
C TRP A 144 47.38 31.64 55.29
N ILE A 145 47.43 30.73 54.31
CA ILE A 145 48.65 30.00 53.92
C ILE A 145 49.75 31.02 53.58
N GLY A 146 50.90 30.91 54.24
CA GLY A 146 52.06 31.80 54.04
C GLY A 146 51.98 33.17 54.72
N ARG A 147 50.92 33.50 55.46
CA ARG A 147 50.81 34.77 56.23
C ARG A 147 51.35 34.71 57.66
N SER A 148 51.43 33.51 58.24
CA SER A 148 51.93 33.23 59.60
C SER A 148 53.25 32.43 59.56
N ASP A 149 53.82 32.05 60.70
CA ASP A 149 54.99 31.14 60.79
C ASP A 149 54.68 29.70 60.31
N THR A 150 53.59 29.50 59.57
CA THR A 150 53.15 28.19 59.06
C THR A 150 53.88 27.86 57.75
N ALA A 151 54.51 26.69 57.68
CA ALA A 151 55.11 26.22 56.43
C ALA A 151 54.03 25.77 55.44
N VAL A 152 54.18 26.13 54.17
CA VAL A 152 53.29 25.68 53.08
C VAL A 152 53.25 24.15 53.02
N ASP A 153 54.40 23.50 53.22
CA ASP A 153 54.52 22.04 53.23
C ASP A 153 53.63 21.37 54.29
N ASP A 154 53.52 21.95 55.48
CA ASP A 154 52.69 21.41 56.57
C ASP A 154 51.19 21.49 56.21
N VAL A 155 50.79 22.55 55.50
CA VAL A 155 49.40 22.70 55.01
C VAL A 155 49.11 21.74 53.87
N MET A 156 50.05 21.53 52.94
CA MET A 156 49.85 20.58 51.84
C MET A 156 49.83 19.12 52.34
N GLU A 157 50.59 18.79 53.38
CA GLU A 157 50.47 17.51 54.09
C GLU A 157 49.08 17.37 54.72
N TYR A 158 48.59 18.41 55.38
CA TYR A 158 47.23 18.45 55.92
C TYR A 158 46.17 18.24 54.82
N GLU A 159 46.22 18.96 53.69
CA GLU A 159 45.26 18.83 52.59
C GLU A 159 45.24 17.41 52.00
N THR A 160 46.42 16.77 51.92
CA THR A 160 46.52 15.38 51.50
C THR A 160 45.80 14.46 52.49
N ARG A 161 45.98 14.66 53.80
CA ARG A 161 45.36 13.87 54.88
C ARG A 161 43.85 14.13 55.01
N VAL A 162 43.35 15.30 54.60
CA VAL A 162 41.91 15.57 54.49
C VAL A 162 41.24 14.60 53.52
N ASN A 163 41.90 14.22 52.42
CA ASN A 163 41.35 13.24 51.47
C ASN A 163 41.11 11.87 52.12
N ASP A 164 42.01 11.44 53.02
CA ASP A 164 41.87 10.20 53.79
C ASP A 164 40.73 10.29 54.82
N LEU A 165 40.61 11.45 55.48
CA LEU A 165 39.55 11.71 56.45
C LEU A 165 38.16 11.67 55.80
N LEU A 166 38.02 12.29 54.62
CA LEU A 166 36.77 12.36 53.88
C LEU A 166 36.43 11.04 53.16
N HIS A 167 37.39 10.15 52.99
CA HIS A 167 37.20 8.93 52.22
C HIS A 167 36.09 8.04 52.80
N GLY A 168 34.97 7.92 52.06
CA GLY A 168 33.84 7.07 52.46
C GLY A 168 32.93 7.70 53.52
N GLN A 169 33.17 8.95 53.89
CA GLN A 169 32.34 9.72 54.82
C GLN A 169 31.18 10.42 54.11
N GLU A 170 30.18 10.81 54.89
CA GLU A 170 29.06 11.63 54.44
C GLU A 170 29.41 13.12 54.52
N ALA A 171 30.42 13.53 53.74
CA ALA A 171 30.87 14.92 53.72
C ALA A 171 31.45 15.39 52.38
N ILE A 172 31.38 16.70 52.17
CA ILE A 172 31.95 17.41 51.02
C ILE A 172 32.64 18.70 51.47
N THR A 173 33.85 18.95 50.98
CA THR A 173 34.67 20.11 51.36
C THR A 173 35.05 20.95 50.15
N LEU A 174 34.96 22.27 50.28
CA LEU A 174 35.36 23.27 49.29
C LEU A 174 36.42 24.23 49.88
N CYS A 175 37.68 23.99 49.57
CA CYS A 175 38.82 24.84 49.94
C CYS A 175 38.97 25.98 48.93
N GLN A 176 38.94 27.22 49.39
CA GLN A 176 38.89 28.41 48.53
C GLN A 176 40.26 29.10 48.49
N TYR A 177 40.83 29.26 47.29
CA TYR A 177 42.15 29.84 47.05
C TYR A 177 42.04 31.06 46.12
N ASP A 178 42.48 32.22 46.62
CA ASP A 178 42.63 33.44 45.83
C ASP A 178 43.87 33.31 44.91
N HIS A 179 43.63 33.20 43.61
CA HIS A 179 44.65 32.97 42.59
C HIS A 179 45.78 34.01 42.67
N ASP A 180 45.44 35.30 42.85
CA ASP A 180 46.39 36.41 42.84
C ASP A 180 47.26 36.48 44.11
N ARG A 181 46.89 35.75 45.17
CA ARG A 181 47.63 35.76 46.45
C ARG A 181 48.66 34.66 46.56
N PHE A 182 48.55 33.62 45.75
CA PHE A 182 49.42 32.45 45.81
C PHE A 182 50.43 32.45 44.67
N SER A 183 51.61 31.87 44.92
CA SER A 183 52.56 31.64 43.84
C SER A 183 52.14 30.41 43.01
N ASP A 184 52.63 30.32 41.78
CA ASP A 184 52.37 29.16 40.90
C ASP A 184 52.79 27.84 41.54
N ALA A 185 53.77 27.85 42.44
CA ALA A 185 54.18 26.68 43.20
C ALA A 185 53.07 26.21 44.14
N VAL A 186 52.45 27.13 44.89
CA VAL A 186 51.35 26.82 45.81
C VAL A 186 50.11 26.36 45.04
N ILE A 187 49.72 27.06 43.96
CA ILE A 187 48.58 26.64 43.14
C ILE A 187 48.83 25.26 42.50
N ARG A 188 50.06 24.94 42.11
CA ARG A 188 50.42 23.60 41.62
C ARG A 188 50.28 22.52 42.70
N ASP A 189 50.67 22.81 43.93
CA ASP A 189 50.48 21.89 45.06
C ASP A 189 48.99 21.69 45.37
N VAL A 190 48.16 22.74 45.28
CA VAL A 190 46.69 22.65 45.37
C VAL A 190 46.14 21.70 44.28
N LEU A 191 46.61 21.84 43.04
CA LEU A 191 46.24 20.95 41.94
C LEU A 191 46.76 19.51 42.12
N GLU A 192 47.80 19.25 42.90
CA GLU A 192 48.27 17.89 43.17
C GLU A 192 47.51 17.23 44.34
N THR A 193 46.94 18.02 45.24
CA THR A 193 46.26 17.57 46.46
C THR A 193 44.75 17.43 46.33
N HIS A 194 44.10 18.19 45.45
CA HIS A 194 42.63 18.21 45.35
C HIS A 194 42.11 17.33 44.20
N PRO A 195 41.25 16.33 44.46
CA PRO A 195 40.59 15.51 43.44
C PRO A 195 39.78 16.31 42.41
N HIS A 196 39.19 17.42 42.81
CA HIS A 196 38.30 18.24 41.98
C HIS A 196 38.67 19.72 42.06
N VAL A 197 38.54 20.43 40.95
CA VAL A 197 38.87 21.86 40.84
C VAL A 197 37.66 22.59 40.26
N ILE A 198 37.32 23.72 40.85
CA ILE A 198 36.38 24.71 40.31
C ILE A 198 37.20 25.91 39.89
N TYR A 199 37.11 26.25 38.61
CA TYR A 199 37.72 27.44 38.01
C TYR A 199 36.78 27.92 36.89
N GLU A 200 36.53 29.23 36.80
CA GLU A 200 35.56 29.83 35.85
C GLU A 200 34.21 29.07 35.81
N GLU A 201 33.60 28.84 36.98
CA GLU A 201 32.31 28.13 37.15
C GLU A 201 32.30 26.68 36.63
N THR A 202 33.45 26.16 36.19
CA THR A 202 33.59 24.82 35.61
C THR A 202 34.14 23.86 36.65
N ILE A 203 33.32 22.86 37.02
CA ILE A 203 33.76 21.76 37.89
C ILE A 203 34.49 20.73 37.04
N SER A 204 35.80 20.71 37.20
CA SER A 204 36.69 19.80 36.49
C SER A 204 37.11 18.63 37.37
N ARG A 205 37.17 17.44 36.79
CA ARG A 205 37.97 16.35 37.37
C ARG A 205 39.44 16.75 37.23
N ASN A 206 40.13 16.84 38.36
CA ASN A 206 41.52 17.25 38.35
C ASN A 206 42.41 16.11 37.83
N VAL A 207 42.95 16.26 36.62
CA VAL A 207 43.86 15.28 36.01
C VAL A 207 45.28 15.35 36.59
N PHE A 208 45.59 16.41 37.34
CA PHE A 208 46.88 16.61 38.00
C PHE A 208 46.92 16.08 39.44
N TYR A 209 45.77 15.66 39.98
CA TYR A 209 45.66 15.06 41.31
C TYR A 209 46.55 13.82 41.44
N SER A 210 47.31 13.76 42.53
CA SER A 210 48.13 12.61 42.92
C SER A 210 47.80 12.20 44.35
N ALA A 211 47.42 10.93 44.55
CA ALA A 211 47.20 10.37 45.89
C ALA A 211 48.50 10.26 46.73
N SER A 212 49.66 10.42 46.09
CA SER A 212 50.97 10.49 46.75
C SER A 212 51.82 11.59 46.07
N PRO A 213 51.64 12.86 46.44
CA PRO A 213 52.38 13.97 45.84
C PRO A 213 53.90 13.81 46.00
N ALA A 214 54.37 13.17 47.09
CA ALA A 214 55.77 12.90 47.38
C ALA A 214 56.46 11.92 46.39
N GLU A 215 55.71 11.19 45.57
CA GLU A 215 56.24 10.27 44.55
C GLU A 215 56.46 10.95 43.18
N VAL A 216 55.99 12.18 43.00
CA VAL A 216 56.21 12.96 41.77
C VAL A 216 57.63 13.52 41.78
N SER A 217 58.43 13.16 40.78
CA SER A 217 59.81 13.67 40.63
C SER A 217 59.82 15.19 40.50
N GLU A 218 60.71 15.88 41.24
CA GLU A 218 60.95 17.35 41.11
C GLU A 218 61.16 17.76 39.64
N ARG A 219 61.82 16.90 38.86
CA ARG A 219 62.08 17.13 37.44
C ARG A 219 60.80 17.16 36.58
N ASP A 220 59.77 16.42 36.96
CA ASP A 220 58.48 16.40 36.26
C ASP A 220 57.59 17.55 36.72
N ARG A 221 57.75 18.04 37.95
CA ARG A 221 57.10 19.27 38.44
C ARG A 221 57.64 20.52 37.76
N ASP A 222 58.96 20.66 37.61
CA ASP A 222 59.62 21.82 36.96
C ASP A 222 59.33 21.94 35.45
N GLN A 223 58.90 20.85 34.81
CA GLN A 223 58.59 20.82 33.37
C GLN A 223 57.13 21.14 33.04
N ARG A 224 56.22 21.23 34.03
CA ARG A 224 54.81 21.53 33.72
C ARG A 224 54.66 23.02 33.36
N PRO A 225 53.68 23.34 32.47
CA PRO A 225 53.29 24.70 32.16
C PRO A 225 53.03 25.57 33.39
N ASP A 226 52.95 26.88 33.15
CA ASP A 226 52.43 27.85 34.10
C ASP A 226 51.02 27.46 34.57
N THR A 227 50.64 27.84 35.79
CA THR A 227 49.37 27.45 36.43
C THR A 227 48.15 27.93 35.66
N ASP A 228 48.18 29.13 35.08
CA ASP A 228 47.12 29.66 34.21
C ASP A 228 46.80 28.67 33.07
N ARG A 229 47.84 28.16 32.40
CA ARG A 229 47.68 27.18 31.30
C ARG A 229 47.15 25.83 31.77
N LEU A 230 47.44 25.43 33.01
CA LEU A 230 46.91 24.20 33.58
C LEU A 230 45.41 24.36 33.87
N LEU A 231 44.99 25.51 34.39
CA LEU A 231 43.60 25.85 34.68
C LEU A 231 42.78 26.01 33.40
N GLU A 232 43.25 26.80 32.43
CA GLU A 232 42.64 26.92 31.09
C GLU A 232 42.49 25.53 30.44
N GLY A 233 43.54 24.71 30.49
CA GLY A 233 43.52 23.36 29.93
C GLY A 233 42.51 22.42 30.61
N LEU A 234 42.22 22.60 31.90
CA LEU A 234 41.18 21.85 32.62
C LEU A 234 39.78 22.26 32.15
N VAL A 235 39.53 23.56 31.99
CA VAL A 235 38.26 24.10 31.48
C VAL A 235 38.03 23.60 30.05
N GLU A 236 38.97 23.83 29.14
CA GLU A 236 38.88 23.40 27.74
C GLU A 236 38.63 21.89 27.60
N ALA A 237 39.35 21.07 28.39
CA ALA A 237 39.18 19.63 28.37
C ALA A 237 37.80 19.20 28.88
N THR A 238 37.27 19.87 29.91
CA THR A 238 35.96 19.60 30.49
C THR A 238 34.84 19.99 29.53
N GLU A 239 34.93 21.15 28.89
CA GLU A 239 34.01 21.61 27.84
C GLU A 239 34.01 20.67 26.63
N ALA A 240 35.19 20.34 26.09
CA ALA A 240 35.32 19.43 24.95
C ALA A 240 34.70 18.06 25.23
N LYS A 241 34.85 17.56 26.47
CA LYS A 241 34.28 16.29 26.91
C LYS A 241 32.77 16.35 27.10
N ARG A 242 32.24 17.47 27.59
CA ARG A 242 30.80 17.72 27.67
C ARG A 242 30.19 17.70 26.26
N ALA A 243 30.75 18.47 25.34
CA ALA A 243 30.31 18.51 23.94
C ALA A 243 30.33 17.11 23.29
N LEU A 244 31.40 16.33 23.50
CA LEU A 244 31.48 14.95 22.99
C LEU A 244 30.39 14.04 23.57
N ARG A 245 30.07 14.16 24.86
CA ARG A 245 29.03 13.35 25.50
C ARG A 245 27.64 13.71 24.99
N GLU A 246 27.36 14.99 24.79
CA GLU A 246 26.12 15.47 24.17
C GLU A 246 25.98 14.91 22.75
N GLN A 247 27.04 15.00 21.93
CA GLN A 247 27.05 14.39 20.59
C GLN A 247 26.81 12.87 20.62
N VAL A 248 27.43 12.13 21.54
CA VAL A 248 27.23 10.68 21.69
C VAL A 248 25.80 10.35 22.14
N ARG A 249 25.23 11.15 23.04
CA ARG A 249 23.84 10.99 23.51
C ARG A 249 22.88 11.18 22.35
N PHE A 250 23.01 12.29 21.62
CA PHE A 250 22.20 12.59 20.44
C PHE A 250 22.27 11.46 19.40
N LEU A 251 23.47 10.97 19.07
CA LEU A 251 23.62 9.87 18.11
C LEU A 251 22.96 8.57 18.60
N ARG A 252 22.96 8.30 19.91
CA ARG A 252 22.24 7.15 20.47
C ARG A 252 20.74 7.33 20.38
N ASP A 253 20.23 8.51 20.72
CA ASP A 253 18.79 8.80 20.70
C ASP A 253 18.26 8.78 19.27
N LEU A 254 18.98 9.41 18.34
CA LEU A 254 18.70 9.32 16.90
C LEU A 254 18.70 7.86 16.45
N ASN A 255 19.72 7.07 16.82
CA ASN A 255 19.78 5.66 16.44
C ASN A 255 18.58 4.87 16.99
N THR A 256 18.21 5.07 18.27
CA THR A 256 17.01 4.47 18.87
C THR A 256 15.74 4.81 18.08
N ILE A 257 15.55 6.09 17.71
CA ILE A 257 14.42 6.53 16.89
C ILE A 257 14.45 5.86 15.50
N THR A 258 15.64 5.74 14.91
CA THR A 258 15.79 5.19 13.56
C THR A 258 15.67 3.66 13.47
N ALA A 259 16.14 2.93 14.49
CA ALA A 259 16.34 1.48 14.48
C ALA A 259 15.06 0.67 14.67
N GLY A 260 13.98 1.27 15.20
CA GLY A 260 12.72 0.57 15.36
C GLY A 260 12.17 0.07 14.01
N SER A 261 11.58 -1.12 13.97
CA SER A 261 10.76 -1.56 12.82
C SER A 261 9.30 -1.18 13.07
N ASP A 262 8.52 -0.89 12.02
CA ASP A 262 7.12 -0.45 12.14
C ASP A 262 6.18 -1.52 12.76
N GLY A 263 6.73 -2.69 13.14
CA GLY A 263 6.01 -3.78 13.78
C GLY A 263 6.29 -3.98 15.27
N SER A 264 7.21 -3.24 15.90
CA SER A 264 7.56 -3.51 17.32
C SER A 264 7.89 -2.33 18.23
N ASP A 265 7.85 -1.08 17.78
CA ASP A 265 8.06 0.10 18.66
C ASP A 265 7.43 1.34 18.01
N GLY A 266 6.14 1.55 18.26
CA GLY A 266 5.41 2.79 17.96
C GLY A 266 5.10 3.11 16.49
N SER A 267 4.09 3.96 16.28
CA SER A 267 3.67 4.41 14.95
C SER A 267 4.66 5.41 14.34
N PHE A 268 4.56 5.66 13.03
CA PHE A 268 5.34 6.72 12.37
C PHE A 268 5.14 8.08 13.05
N GLU A 269 3.92 8.39 13.48
CA GLU A 269 3.61 9.65 14.15
C GLU A 269 4.35 9.77 15.50
N GLU A 270 4.38 8.71 16.30
CA GLU A 270 5.10 8.70 17.58
C GLU A 270 6.60 8.92 17.41
N ARG A 271 7.19 8.34 16.36
CA ARG A 271 8.62 8.52 16.07
C ARG A 271 8.95 9.88 15.47
N LEU A 272 8.05 10.42 14.66
CA LEU A 272 8.19 11.78 14.15
C LEU A 272 8.14 12.78 15.30
N GLN A 273 7.28 12.55 16.30
CA GLN A 273 7.24 13.34 17.52
C GLN A 273 8.57 13.27 18.29
N LEU A 274 9.11 12.07 18.54
CA LEU A 274 10.42 11.93 19.18
C LEU A 274 11.55 12.60 18.39
N LEU A 275 11.47 12.59 17.06
CA LEU A 275 12.43 13.30 16.22
C LEU A 275 12.30 14.83 16.36
N PHE A 276 11.09 15.35 16.48
CA PHE A 276 10.86 16.76 16.75
C PHE A 276 11.39 17.15 18.13
N ASP A 277 11.09 16.38 19.17
CA ASP A 277 11.57 16.64 20.54
C ASP A 277 13.11 16.63 20.57
N LEU A 278 13.73 15.63 19.96
CA LEU A 278 15.20 15.54 19.85
C LEU A 278 15.80 16.73 19.09
N GLY A 279 15.15 17.20 18.02
CA GLY A 279 15.61 18.37 17.27
C GLY A 279 15.43 19.67 18.05
N CYS A 280 14.32 19.81 18.77
CA CYS A 280 14.05 20.96 19.65
C CYS A 280 15.11 21.07 20.75
N ASP A 281 15.40 19.96 21.45
CA ASP A 281 16.44 19.87 22.47
C ASP A 281 17.83 20.21 21.91
N GLN A 282 18.17 19.69 20.72
CA GLN A 282 19.50 19.86 20.13
C GLN A 282 19.75 21.26 19.56
N PHE A 283 18.71 21.92 19.07
CA PHE A 283 18.81 23.23 18.41
C PHE A 283 18.39 24.40 19.30
N ASP A 284 17.92 24.11 20.52
CA ASP A 284 17.34 25.08 21.46
C ASP A 284 16.13 25.81 20.83
N ARG A 285 15.16 25.01 20.38
CA ARG A 285 13.98 25.45 19.61
C ARG A 285 12.69 24.96 20.24
N ASP A 286 11.62 25.71 20.00
CA ASP A 286 10.31 25.44 20.59
C ASP A 286 9.46 24.52 19.71
N LEU A 287 9.66 24.58 18.38
CA LEU A 287 8.78 23.94 17.42
C LEU A 287 9.55 23.26 16.29
N GLY A 288 9.25 21.98 16.07
CA GLY A 288 9.61 21.21 14.88
C GLY A 288 8.41 21.05 13.95
N VAL A 289 8.62 21.21 12.65
CA VAL A 289 7.56 21.21 11.65
C VAL A 289 7.98 20.46 10.39
N VAL A 290 7.06 19.67 9.85
CA VAL A 290 7.10 19.15 8.49
C VAL A 290 5.98 19.80 7.68
N ALA A 291 6.33 20.37 6.53
CA ALA A 291 5.39 21.06 5.65
C ALA A 291 5.54 20.61 4.19
N HIS A 292 4.48 20.82 3.41
CA HIS A 292 4.46 20.69 1.96
C HIS A 292 4.55 22.07 1.31
N ALA A 293 5.57 22.28 0.49
CA ALA A 293 5.76 23.48 -0.32
C ALA A 293 5.59 23.13 -1.80
N ASP A 294 4.57 23.67 -2.45
CA ASP A 294 4.32 23.51 -3.88
C ASP A 294 4.64 24.83 -4.62
N ARG A 295 5.66 24.78 -5.49
CA ARG A 295 6.13 25.94 -6.25
C ARG A 295 5.23 26.27 -7.43
N GLU A 296 4.53 25.29 -8.01
CA GLU A 296 3.67 25.51 -9.17
C GLU A 296 2.39 26.24 -8.77
N THR A 297 1.81 25.84 -7.63
CA THR A 297 0.60 26.46 -7.08
C THR A 297 0.89 27.64 -6.14
N GLY A 298 2.13 27.76 -5.65
CA GLY A 298 2.52 28.78 -4.67
C GLY A 298 1.95 28.52 -3.26
N ARG A 299 1.60 27.27 -2.95
CA ARG A 299 0.93 26.86 -1.71
C ARG A 299 1.93 26.26 -0.72
N PHE A 300 1.83 26.64 0.54
CA PHE A 300 2.55 26.05 1.66
C PHE A 300 1.55 25.49 2.66
N GLU A 301 1.66 24.20 3.00
CA GLU A 301 0.74 23.51 3.90
C GLU A 301 1.50 22.82 5.02
N ILE A 302 1.07 23.01 6.26
CA ILE A 302 1.65 22.31 7.41
C ILE A 302 1.16 20.86 7.42
N ASP A 303 2.08 19.90 7.33
CA ASP A 303 1.73 18.48 7.42
C ASP A 303 1.68 18.06 8.90
N ARG A 304 2.76 18.30 9.66
CA ARG A 304 2.90 17.87 11.06
C ARG A 304 3.74 18.84 11.88
N THR A 305 3.48 18.89 13.19
CA THR A 305 4.30 19.64 14.16
C THR A 305 4.24 18.99 15.55
N ASN A 306 5.17 19.34 16.46
CA ASN A 306 5.21 18.84 17.84
C ASN A 306 4.58 19.76 18.90
N GLY A 307 4.21 20.98 18.55
CA GLY A 307 3.72 21.97 19.50
C GLY A 307 2.45 22.66 19.02
N ASP A 308 1.68 23.16 19.98
CA ASP A 308 0.50 23.98 19.70
C ASP A 308 0.95 25.42 19.44
N HIS A 309 0.82 25.87 18.18
CA HIS A 309 1.10 27.24 17.78
C HIS A 309 -0.05 27.76 16.93
N GLU A 310 -0.49 29.00 17.18
CA GLU A 310 -1.71 29.60 16.62
C GLU A 310 -1.79 29.57 15.08
N TYR A 311 -0.64 29.51 14.40
CA TYR A 311 -0.52 29.54 12.94
C TYR A 311 0.07 28.26 12.32
N PHE A 312 0.58 27.32 13.13
CA PHE A 312 1.29 26.11 12.63
C PHE A 312 0.56 24.83 13.00
N GLU A 313 -0.76 24.83 12.84
CA GLU A 313 -1.59 23.63 13.02
C GLU A 313 -1.53 22.72 11.78
N PRO A 314 -1.56 21.38 11.94
CA PRO A 314 -1.67 20.46 10.81
C PRO A 314 -2.86 20.80 9.90
N GLY A 315 -2.60 20.96 8.60
CA GLY A 315 -3.57 21.35 7.58
C GLY A 315 -3.71 22.87 7.38
N ALA A 316 -3.00 23.70 8.15
CA ALA A 316 -2.96 25.14 7.92
C ALA A 316 -2.25 25.44 6.59
N GLU A 317 -2.85 26.34 5.79
CA GLU A 317 -2.33 26.78 4.50
C GLU A 317 -1.86 28.24 4.56
N LEU A 318 -0.69 28.49 3.98
CA LEU A 318 -0.07 29.80 3.86
C LEU A 318 0.38 30.01 2.40
N PRO A 319 0.37 31.24 1.88
CA PRO A 319 1.04 31.55 0.62
C PRO A 319 2.55 31.29 0.76
N LEU A 320 3.16 30.59 -0.20
CA LEU A 320 4.58 30.24 -0.15
C LEU A 320 5.49 31.49 -0.06
N SER A 321 5.07 32.59 -0.70
CA SER A 321 5.75 33.90 -0.67
C SER A 321 5.78 34.57 0.70
N GLU A 322 4.91 34.14 1.62
CA GLU A 322 4.86 34.64 2.99
C GLU A 322 5.73 33.82 3.95
N THR A 323 6.52 32.86 3.43
CA THR A 323 7.37 31.95 4.21
C THR A 323 8.84 32.07 3.82
N TYR A 324 9.75 31.66 4.72
CA TYR A 324 11.19 31.54 4.41
C TYR A 324 11.51 30.48 3.33
N CYS A 325 10.52 29.68 2.96
CA CYS A 325 10.72 28.51 2.12
C CYS A 325 10.96 28.89 0.66
N GLU A 326 10.36 29.98 0.16
CA GLU A 326 10.50 30.41 -1.24
C GLU A 326 11.98 30.62 -1.63
N THR A 327 12.74 31.35 -0.81
CA THR A 327 14.16 31.63 -1.07
C THR A 327 15.07 30.40 -0.86
N ALA A 328 14.63 29.45 -0.03
CA ALA A 328 15.41 28.26 0.28
C ALA A 328 15.30 27.13 -0.76
N ILE A 329 14.34 27.20 -1.70
CA ILE A 329 14.15 26.18 -2.76
C ILE A 329 15.44 26.03 -3.59
N ASP A 330 16.12 27.14 -3.87
CA ASP A 330 17.27 27.17 -4.76
C ASP A 330 18.60 26.81 -4.04
N SER A 331 18.67 27.00 -2.70
CA SER A 331 19.86 26.68 -1.89
C SER A 331 19.86 25.25 -1.33
N GLY A 332 18.69 24.60 -1.24
CA GLY A 332 18.52 23.24 -0.72
C GLY A 332 18.63 23.11 0.81
N THR A 333 18.91 24.20 1.52
CA THR A 333 18.91 24.27 2.99
C THR A 333 18.34 25.62 3.41
N VAL A 334 17.38 25.60 4.33
CA VAL A 334 16.97 26.79 5.08
C VAL A 334 17.96 26.87 6.24
N ALA A 335 18.99 27.68 6.15
CA ALA A 335 19.84 27.95 7.31
C ALA A 335 19.90 29.45 7.50
N ASP A 336 20.06 29.85 8.77
CA ASP A 336 20.36 31.18 9.34
C ASP A 336 21.07 32.21 8.44
N ASP A 337 21.78 31.77 7.40
CA ASP A 337 22.42 32.60 6.38
C ASP A 337 21.43 33.43 5.52
N LEU A 338 20.10 33.26 5.69
CA LEU A 338 19.07 34.09 5.03
C LEU A 338 18.84 35.45 5.73
N LEU A 339 19.40 35.67 6.92
CA LEU A 339 19.26 36.92 7.70
C LEU A 339 20.51 37.82 7.61
N ASP A 340 21.22 37.83 6.47
CA ASP A 340 22.25 38.84 6.23
C ASP A 340 21.61 40.24 6.15
N GLU A 341 22.35 41.29 6.56
CA GLU A 341 21.94 42.70 6.77
C GLU A 341 21.17 43.41 5.61
N ASN A 342 20.81 42.71 4.53
CA ASN A 342 20.15 43.29 3.34
C ASN A 342 18.94 42.51 2.77
N GLY A 343 18.24 41.63 3.50
CA GLY A 343 16.96 41.17 2.95
C GLY A 343 16.16 40.14 3.74
N SER A 344 15.18 40.62 4.51
CA SER A 344 13.79 40.09 4.55
C SER A 344 12.97 40.66 5.72
N GLU A 345 12.94 41.99 5.90
CA GLU A 345 12.01 42.62 6.88
C GLU A 345 10.52 42.43 6.51
N ASP A 346 10.19 41.89 5.33
CA ASP A 346 8.83 41.85 4.74
C ASP A 346 8.14 40.46 4.69
N VAL A 347 8.67 39.43 5.35
CA VAL A 347 8.03 38.08 5.35
C VAL A 347 7.03 37.97 6.51
N THR A 348 5.77 37.61 6.24
CA THR A 348 4.69 37.50 7.25
C THR A 348 5.08 36.62 8.45
N VAL A 349 5.80 35.51 8.21
CA VAL A 349 6.28 34.63 9.29
C VAL A 349 7.23 35.33 10.28
N LEU A 350 7.99 36.35 9.84
CA LEU A 350 8.86 37.18 10.69
C LEU A 350 8.07 38.26 11.45
N THR A 351 7.16 38.92 10.76
CA THR A 351 6.53 40.17 11.23
C THR A 351 5.24 39.94 12.01
N GLU A 352 4.46 38.92 11.65
CA GLU A 352 3.16 38.62 12.26
C GLU A 352 3.23 37.43 13.21
N PHE A 353 4.02 36.39 12.88
CA PHE A 353 4.10 35.17 13.71
C PHE A 353 5.27 35.16 14.70
N GLY A 354 6.18 36.13 14.63
CA GLY A 354 7.30 36.28 15.56
C GLY A 354 8.35 35.16 15.50
N LEU A 355 8.36 34.34 14.44
CA LEU A 355 9.25 33.19 14.33
C LEU A 355 10.57 33.59 13.67
N GLN A 356 11.68 33.42 14.40
CA GLN A 356 13.00 33.86 13.97
C GLN A 356 13.99 32.69 13.83
N ALA A 357 14.99 32.88 12.95
CA ALA A 357 16.14 32.00 12.75
C ALA A 357 15.80 30.51 12.46
N PRO A 358 15.06 30.19 11.38
CA PRO A 358 14.74 28.81 11.04
C PRO A 358 15.99 28.02 10.63
N ILE A 359 16.10 26.79 11.14
CA ILE A 359 16.95 25.75 10.55
C ILE A 359 16.04 24.73 9.86
N GLY A 360 16.28 24.45 8.59
CA GLY A 360 15.41 23.62 7.78
C GLY A 360 16.09 23.03 6.55
N THR A 361 15.48 22.00 5.97
CA THR A 361 16.02 21.29 4.81
C THR A 361 14.89 20.71 3.99
N TYR A 362 15.12 20.64 2.68
CA TYR A 362 14.21 19.97 1.76
C TYR A 362 14.38 18.46 1.85
N VAL A 363 13.25 17.78 1.94
CA VAL A 363 13.15 16.34 1.96
C VAL A 363 12.63 15.91 0.60
N GLU A 364 13.55 15.44 -0.24
CA GLU A 364 13.24 14.95 -1.59
C GLU A 364 12.71 13.52 -1.50
N VAL A 365 11.43 13.31 -1.84
CA VAL A 365 10.77 11.99 -1.83
C VAL A 365 10.44 11.62 -3.28
N ASP A 366 11.01 10.52 -3.79
CA ASP A 366 10.84 10.05 -5.17
C ASP A 366 11.17 11.09 -6.27
N GLY A 367 12.07 12.03 -5.97
CA GLY A 367 12.48 13.09 -6.90
C GLY A 367 11.68 14.40 -6.75
N ASP A 368 10.60 14.41 -5.98
CA ASP A 368 9.82 15.63 -5.68
C ASP A 368 10.41 16.36 -4.46
N ARG A 369 10.81 17.62 -4.66
CA ARG A 369 11.38 18.50 -3.62
C ARG A 369 10.35 19.41 -2.98
N ASN A 370 9.23 18.83 -2.56
CA ASN A 370 8.09 19.61 -2.09
C ASN A 370 7.85 19.43 -0.59
N ARG A 371 8.73 18.75 0.16
CA ARG A 371 8.60 18.61 1.62
C ARG A 371 9.74 19.33 2.32
N ILE A 372 9.45 19.97 3.44
CA ILE A 372 10.44 20.73 4.23
C ILE A 372 10.32 20.29 5.68
N LEU A 373 11.44 19.94 6.28
CA LEU A 373 11.59 19.79 7.74
C LEU A 373 12.29 21.05 8.26
N PHE A 374 11.74 21.71 9.26
CA PHE A 374 12.36 22.87 9.89
C PHE A 374 12.06 22.97 11.39
N PHE A 375 12.93 23.68 12.10
CA PHE A 375 12.82 23.99 13.51
C PHE A 375 12.93 25.50 13.73
N VAL A 376 12.04 26.04 14.56
CA VAL A 376 11.89 27.48 14.81
C VAL A 376 11.72 27.77 16.30
N ASN A 377 12.03 29.00 16.70
CA ASN A 377 11.85 29.51 18.05
C ASN A 377 11.02 30.80 18.01
N SER A 378 10.32 31.09 19.09
CA SER A 378 9.60 32.34 19.36
C SER A 378 10.51 33.51 19.79
N GLN A 379 11.78 33.25 20.14
CA GLN A 379 12.75 34.25 20.60
C GLN A 379 14.04 34.30 19.75
N PHE A 380 14.67 35.47 19.74
CA PHE A 380 15.92 35.74 19.02
C PHE A 380 17.09 34.94 19.60
N ARG A 381 17.89 34.33 18.73
CA ARG A 381 19.09 33.59 19.11
C ARG A 381 20.34 34.45 18.88
N GLU A 382 21.15 34.66 19.91
CA GLU A 382 22.34 35.51 19.84
C GLU A 382 23.50 34.90 19.03
N ARG A 383 23.52 33.56 18.85
CA ARG A 383 24.59 32.84 18.13
C ARG A 383 24.09 32.20 16.82
N PRO A 384 24.88 32.24 15.74
CA PRO A 384 24.51 31.60 14.48
C PRO A 384 24.43 30.07 14.61
N VAL A 385 23.72 29.43 13.68
CA VAL A 385 23.67 27.95 13.57
C VAL A 385 25.05 27.39 13.21
N SER A 386 25.57 26.50 14.07
CA SER A 386 26.88 25.88 13.95
C SER A 386 26.93 24.84 12.81
N ARG A 387 28.15 24.55 12.33
CA ARG A 387 28.35 23.48 11.32
C ARG A 387 27.90 22.11 11.80
N GLU A 388 27.94 21.87 13.11
CA GLU A 388 27.51 20.60 13.69
C GLU A 388 25.98 20.52 13.71
N GLU A 389 25.30 21.59 14.13
CA GLU A 389 23.84 21.71 14.07
C GLU A 389 23.31 21.51 12.65
N LYS A 390 23.95 22.13 11.62
CA LYS A 390 23.61 21.91 10.21
C LYS A 390 23.76 20.43 9.78
N ARG A 391 24.80 19.73 10.25
CA ARG A 391 24.99 18.30 9.95
C ARG A 391 23.95 17.42 10.64
N PHE A 392 23.63 17.72 11.89
CA PHE A 392 22.58 17.00 12.63
C PHE A 392 21.23 17.16 11.96
N HIS A 393 20.87 18.38 11.58
CA HIS A 393 19.64 18.65 10.85
C HIS A 393 19.54 17.85 9.53
N ALA A 394 20.65 17.77 8.77
CA ALA A 394 20.70 16.97 7.55
C ALA A 394 20.48 15.46 7.79
N LEU A 395 20.89 14.93 8.94
CA LEU A 395 20.62 13.54 9.32
C LEU A 395 19.13 13.31 9.63
N LEU A 396 18.48 14.26 10.33
CA LEU A 396 17.04 14.21 10.59
C LEU A 396 16.24 14.22 9.28
N GLY A 397 16.59 15.13 8.35
CA GLY A 397 15.97 15.19 7.03
C GLY A 397 16.16 13.91 6.20
N ARG A 398 17.33 13.27 6.30
CA ARG A 398 17.59 11.97 5.64
C ARG A 398 16.75 10.84 6.22
N TRP A 399 16.60 10.78 7.54
CA TRP A 399 15.73 9.77 8.15
C TRP A 399 14.28 9.95 7.70
N LEU A 400 13.79 11.20 7.73
CA LEU A 400 12.42 11.52 7.31
C LEU A 400 12.20 11.14 5.85
N LYS A 401 13.17 11.44 4.97
CA LYS A 401 13.15 11.00 3.57
C LYS A 401 12.93 9.49 3.46
N VAL A 402 13.81 8.69 4.07
CA VAL A 402 13.77 7.23 3.97
C VAL A 402 12.44 6.67 4.48
N ARG A 403 11.90 7.23 5.57
CA ARG A 403 10.62 6.78 6.14
C ARG A 403 9.42 7.17 5.28
N LEU A 404 9.41 8.36 4.70
CA LEU A 404 8.35 8.77 3.77
C LEU A 404 8.36 7.93 2.49
N GLU A 405 9.53 7.67 1.90
CA GLU A 405 9.69 6.78 0.74
C GLU A 405 9.21 5.36 1.06
N GLN A 406 9.62 4.80 2.20
CA GLN A 406 9.20 3.47 2.64
C GLN A 406 7.68 3.39 2.84
N ARG A 407 7.05 4.38 3.50
CA ARG A 407 5.61 4.41 3.72
C ARG A 407 4.86 4.49 2.40
N ARG A 408 5.29 5.36 1.48
CA ARG A 408 4.68 5.47 0.15
C ARG A 408 4.81 4.16 -0.64
N GLN A 409 5.95 3.46 -0.53
CA GLN A 409 6.15 2.15 -1.13
C GLN A 409 5.21 1.09 -0.53
N ILE A 410 5.06 1.07 0.80
CA ILE A 410 4.13 0.16 1.49
C ILE A 410 2.69 0.44 1.05
N THR A 411 2.22 1.69 1.11
CA THR A 411 0.87 2.06 0.66
C THR A 411 0.63 1.69 -0.80
N THR A 412 1.64 1.87 -1.66
CA THR A 412 1.55 1.48 -3.08
C THR A 412 1.42 -0.04 -3.22
N LEU A 413 2.25 -0.81 -2.52
CA LEU A 413 2.18 -2.27 -2.52
C LEU A 413 0.88 -2.80 -1.94
N GLU A 414 0.35 -2.19 -0.88
CA GLU A 414 -0.95 -2.52 -0.30
C GLU A 414 -2.07 -2.26 -1.29
N ARG A 415 -2.07 -1.11 -1.97
CA ARG A 415 -3.05 -0.77 -3.01
C ARG A 415 -2.98 -1.76 -4.18
N GLU A 416 -1.78 -2.14 -4.60
CA GLU A 416 -1.55 -3.16 -5.64
C GLU A 416 -2.04 -4.56 -5.21
N ASN A 417 -1.80 -4.96 -3.97
CA ASN A 417 -2.31 -6.23 -3.44
C ASN A 417 -3.84 -6.21 -3.34
N GLN A 418 -4.45 -5.12 -2.86
CA GLN A 418 -5.89 -4.95 -2.83
C GLN A 418 -6.52 -5.05 -4.24
N PHE A 419 -5.85 -4.51 -5.26
CA PHE A 419 -6.32 -4.62 -6.64
C PHE A 419 -6.26 -6.07 -7.14
N LYS A 420 -5.18 -6.79 -6.83
CA LYS A 420 -5.04 -8.21 -7.17
C LYS A 420 -6.11 -9.08 -6.49
N ASP A 421 -6.40 -8.81 -5.22
CA ASP A 421 -7.44 -9.51 -4.47
C ASP A 421 -8.82 -9.21 -5.07
N PHE A 422 -9.09 -7.95 -5.41
CA PHE A 422 -10.29 -7.56 -6.15
C PHE A 422 -10.46 -8.33 -7.46
N VAL A 423 -9.42 -8.42 -8.31
CA VAL A 423 -9.50 -9.18 -9.57
C VAL A 423 -9.75 -10.67 -9.32
N SER A 424 -9.13 -11.24 -8.29
CA SER A 424 -9.32 -12.65 -7.93
C SER A 424 -10.74 -12.93 -7.45
N ASP A 425 -11.30 -12.05 -6.62
CA ASP A 425 -12.67 -12.12 -6.12
C ASP A 425 -13.69 -11.91 -7.24
N LEU A 426 -13.43 -10.98 -8.17
CA LEU A 426 -14.24 -10.77 -9.37
C LEU A 426 -14.34 -12.06 -10.19
N LEU A 427 -13.20 -12.69 -10.50
CA LEU A 427 -13.17 -13.93 -11.27
C LEU A 427 -13.84 -15.09 -10.53
N GLY A 428 -13.65 -15.20 -9.21
CA GLY A 428 -14.30 -16.20 -8.37
C GLY A 428 -15.83 -16.07 -8.37
N ALA A 429 -16.35 -14.83 -8.31
CA ALA A 429 -17.79 -14.56 -8.34
C ALA A 429 -18.41 -14.93 -9.70
N VAL A 430 -17.72 -14.64 -10.81
CA VAL A 430 -18.21 -14.89 -12.17
C VAL A 430 -18.39 -16.38 -12.47
N ILE A 431 -17.46 -17.24 -12.03
CA ILE A 431 -17.48 -18.68 -12.32
C ILE A 431 -18.73 -19.38 -11.75
N ALA A 432 -19.31 -18.85 -10.68
CA ALA A 432 -20.48 -19.44 -10.03
C ALA A 432 -21.83 -19.03 -10.67
N GLU A 433 -21.84 -18.05 -11.58
CA GLU A 433 -23.08 -17.54 -12.14
C GLU A 433 -23.64 -18.43 -13.26
N PRO A 434 -24.96 -18.71 -13.29
CA PRO A 434 -25.53 -19.73 -14.15
C PRO A 434 -25.86 -19.26 -15.57
N THR A 435 -25.94 -17.95 -15.80
CA THR A 435 -26.35 -17.36 -17.08
C THR A 435 -25.51 -16.17 -17.47
N ARG A 436 -25.46 -15.86 -18.77
CA ARG A 436 -24.73 -14.69 -19.29
C ARG A 436 -25.14 -13.39 -18.62
N SER A 437 -26.44 -13.09 -18.52
CA SER A 437 -26.92 -11.84 -17.91
C SER A 437 -26.54 -11.74 -16.43
N ARG A 438 -26.46 -12.87 -15.72
CA ARG A 438 -26.02 -12.92 -14.32
C ARG A 438 -24.52 -12.68 -14.18
N ILE A 439 -23.72 -13.22 -15.10
CA ILE A 439 -22.28 -12.93 -15.19
C ILE A 439 -22.06 -11.43 -15.43
N GLU A 440 -22.69 -10.86 -16.45
CA GLU A 440 -22.54 -9.45 -16.81
C GLU A 440 -22.93 -8.50 -15.65
N GLN A 441 -24.05 -8.78 -14.97
CA GLN A 441 -24.47 -8.00 -13.80
C GLN A 441 -23.47 -8.13 -12.64
N THR A 442 -23.02 -9.35 -12.35
CA THR A 442 -22.04 -9.60 -11.27
C THR A 442 -20.72 -8.88 -11.53
N VAL A 443 -20.26 -8.85 -12.78
CA VAL A 443 -19.06 -8.08 -13.14
C VAL A 443 -19.28 -6.60 -12.89
N CYS A 444 -20.39 -6.02 -13.38
CA CYS A 444 -20.67 -4.60 -13.17
C CYS A 444 -20.77 -4.25 -11.68
N ASP A 445 -21.52 -5.04 -10.90
CA ASP A 445 -21.73 -4.82 -9.46
C ASP A 445 -20.41 -4.90 -8.68
N ARG A 446 -19.54 -5.87 -8.99
CA ARG A 446 -18.24 -6.03 -8.32
C ARG A 446 -17.26 -4.94 -8.68
N VAL A 447 -17.23 -4.52 -9.94
CA VAL A 447 -16.36 -3.43 -10.41
C VAL A 447 -16.80 -2.11 -9.76
N ALA A 448 -18.07 -1.74 -9.88
CA ALA A 448 -18.61 -0.48 -9.33
C ALA A 448 -18.67 -0.45 -7.79
N GLY A 449 -18.65 -1.61 -7.12
CA GLY A 449 -18.57 -1.72 -5.67
C GLY A 449 -17.15 -1.85 -5.11
N SER A 450 -16.13 -1.75 -5.96
CA SER A 450 -14.73 -1.85 -5.56
C SER A 450 -14.21 -0.52 -5.00
N ALA A 451 -13.03 -0.55 -4.36
CA ALA A 451 -12.34 0.68 -3.95
C ALA A 451 -11.66 1.42 -5.13
N PHE A 452 -11.77 0.90 -6.35
CA PHE A 452 -11.02 1.38 -7.52
C PHE A 452 -11.90 1.99 -8.62
N TYR A 453 -13.16 1.56 -8.71
CA TYR A 453 -14.11 2.03 -9.73
C TYR A 453 -15.47 2.25 -9.08
N ASP A 454 -16.10 3.38 -9.40
CA ASP A 454 -17.39 3.79 -8.83
C ASP A 454 -18.58 3.45 -9.73
N ALA A 455 -18.29 3.13 -11.00
CA ALA A 455 -19.30 2.85 -12.01
C ALA A 455 -18.75 1.94 -13.09
N ALA A 456 -19.62 1.09 -13.65
CA ALA A 456 -19.27 0.21 -14.75
C ALA A 456 -20.46 -0.13 -15.64
N TRP A 457 -20.20 -0.46 -16.90
CA TRP A 457 -21.18 -1.06 -17.80
C TRP A 457 -20.54 -2.07 -18.76
N ILE A 458 -21.33 -3.02 -19.23
CA ILE A 458 -20.95 -4.01 -20.26
C ILE A 458 -21.85 -3.85 -21.47
N SER A 459 -21.29 -4.04 -22.68
CA SER A 459 -22.07 -4.23 -23.90
C SER A 459 -22.26 -5.70 -24.23
N ASN A 460 -23.31 -6.01 -25.00
CA ASN A 460 -23.41 -7.29 -25.70
C ASN A 460 -22.35 -7.41 -26.81
N ARG A 461 -22.37 -8.55 -27.51
CA ARG A 461 -21.49 -8.85 -28.65
C ARG A 461 -21.63 -7.74 -29.71
N PRO A 462 -20.59 -6.93 -29.94
CA PRO A 462 -20.67 -5.84 -30.91
C PRO A 462 -20.84 -6.43 -32.32
N VAL A 463 -21.84 -5.94 -33.06
CA VAL A 463 -21.98 -6.23 -34.49
C VAL A 463 -20.87 -5.48 -35.23
N THR A 464 -20.23 -6.11 -36.22
CA THR A 464 -19.18 -5.49 -37.03
C THR A 464 -19.62 -4.10 -37.53
N ASP A 465 -18.74 -3.10 -37.39
CA ASP A 465 -18.98 -1.67 -37.71
C ASP A 465 -20.01 -0.93 -36.82
N GLN A 466 -20.44 -1.52 -35.70
CA GLN A 466 -21.30 -0.84 -34.71
C GLN A 466 -20.57 -0.54 -33.41
N ARG A 467 -20.87 0.65 -32.84
CA ARG A 467 -20.33 1.04 -31.54
C ARG A 467 -20.91 0.17 -30.42
N PRO A 468 -20.10 -0.22 -29.42
CA PRO A 468 -20.61 -0.92 -28.24
C PRO A 468 -21.68 -0.08 -27.54
N THR A 469 -22.82 -0.70 -27.24
CA THR A 469 -23.93 -0.06 -26.51
C THR A 469 -24.09 -0.72 -25.14
N PRO A 470 -24.27 0.05 -24.05
CA PRO A 470 -24.46 -0.52 -22.72
C PRO A 470 -25.72 -1.40 -22.65
N THR A 471 -25.57 -2.62 -22.16
CA THR A 471 -26.68 -3.54 -21.90
C THR A 471 -26.89 -3.81 -20.42
N VAL A 472 -25.80 -3.78 -19.63
CA VAL A 472 -25.82 -3.98 -18.17
C VAL A 472 -24.92 -2.92 -17.54
N TRP A 473 -25.31 -2.39 -16.38
CA TRP A 473 -24.55 -1.35 -15.67
C TRP A 473 -24.74 -1.38 -14.16
N ALA A 474 -23.79 -0.76 -13.45
CA ALA A 474 -23.83 -0.50 -12.01
C ALA A 474 -23.15 0.85 -11.71
N GLY A 475 -23.57 1.53 -10.64
CA GLY A 475 -23.03 2.86 -10.25
C GLY A 475 -23.46 4.03 -11.16
N ILE A 476 -24.21 3.75 -12.23
CA ILE A 476 -24.76 4.72 -13.19
C ILE A 476 -26.29 4.66 -13.12
N SER A 477 -26.96 5.82 -13.13
CA SER A 477 -28.43 5.85 -13.15
C SER A 477 -28.97 5.51 -14.54
N ASP A 478 -30.19 4.98 -14.60
CA ASP A 478 -30.88 4.68 -15.87
C ASP A 478 -31.07 5.93 -16.75
N GLU A 479 -31.21 7.10 -16.15
CA GLU A 479 -31.31 8.37 -16.90
C GLU A 479 -29.99 8.73 -17.56
N THR A 480 -28.87 8.58 -16.83
CA THR A 480 -27.53 8.88 -17.35
C THR A 480 -27.11 7.87 -18.42
N ILE A 481 -27.31 6.56 -18.20
CA ILE A 481 -26.89 5.53 -19.17
C ILE A 481 -27.67 5.60 -20.49
N ARG A 482 -28.91 6.12 -20.48
CA ARG A 482 -29.67 6.40 -21.72
C ARG A 482 -28.99 7.42 -22.62
N LEU A 483 -28.21 8.35 -22.06
CA LEU A 483 -27.42 9.28 -22.85
C LEU A 483 -26.30 8.58 -23.63
N ALA A 484 -25.78 7.46 -23.11
CA ALA A 484 -24.80 6.64 -23.82
C ALA A 484 -25.41 5.92 -25.03
N THR A 485 -26.72 5.62 -25.01
CA THR A 485 -27.44 4.95 -26.10
C THR A 485 -28.13 5.90 -27.08
N ASP A 486 -28.29 7.19 -26.73
CA ASP A 486 -28.99 8.18 -27.56
C ASP A 486 -28.16 8.60 -28.80
N THR A 487 -28.35 7.88 -29.90
CA THR A 487 -27.84 8.25 -31.23
C THR A 487 -28.73 9.32 -31.84
N ASP A 488 -28.52 10.58 -31.46
CA ASP A 488 -29.09 11.72 -32.19
C ASP A 488 -28.56 11.69 -33.64
N PRO A 489 -29.38 11.38 -34.67
CA PRO A 489 -28.91 11.17 -36.04
C PRO A 489 -28.29 12.43 -36.68
N GLY A 490 -28.44 13.60 -36.02
CA GLY A 490 -27.91 14.88 -36.45
C GLY A 490 -26.60 15.33 -35.77
N GLN A 491 -26.11 14.64 -34.73
CA GLN A 491 -24.84 14.97 -34.09
C GLN A 491 -23.71 14.13 -34.68
N THR A 492 -22.71 14.81 -35.23
CA THR A 492 -21.51 14.22 -35.84
C THR A 492 -20.86 13.21 -34.89
N ALA A 493 -20.56 12.01 -35.41
CA ALA A 493 -19.83 10.93 -34.74
C ALA A 493 -18.46 11.33 -34.12
N SER A 494 -17.99 12.56 -34.39
CA SER A 494 -16.71 13.13 -34.01
C SER A 494 -16.61 13.67 -32.57
N ILE A 495 -17.68 13.60 -31.76
CA ILE A 495 -17.73 14.22 -30.40
C ILE A 495 -17.80 13.15 -29.27
N ARG A 496 -17.86 11.85 -29.60
CA ARG A 496 -17.94 10.77 -28.62
C ARG A 496 -16.60 10.03 -28.48
N PRO A 497 -16.13 9.71 -27.26
CA PRO A 497 -14.86 9.01 -27.07
C PRO A 497 -14.83 7.64 -27.78
N GLU A 498 -13.79 7.39 -28.59
CA GLU A 498 -13.63 6.14 -29.37
C GLU A 498 -12.99 5.00 -28.57
N PHE A 499 -12.67 5.20 -27.29
CA PHE A 499 -11.88 4.23 -26.51
C PHE A 499 -12.55 2.85 -26.34
N PRO A 500 -13.89 2.71 -26.18
CA PRO A 500 -14.49 1.37 -26.10
C PRO A 500 -14.45 0.63 -27.45
N SER A 501 -14.67 1.35 -28.56
CA SER A 501 -14.52 0.80 -29.90
C SER A 501 -13.08 0.37 -30.16
N ARG A 502 -12.11 1.22 -29.81
CA ARG A 502 -10.68 0.89 -29.91
C ARG A 502 -10.31 -0.36 -29.11
N ALA A 503 -10.89 -0.56 -27.94
CA ALA A 503 -10.64 -1.75 -27.13
C ALA A 503 -11.12 -3.03 -27.83
N VAL A 504 -12.30 -2.99 -28.46
CA VAL A 504 -12.85 -4.09 -29.28
C VAL A 504 -12.01 -4.30 -30.54
N ASP A 505 -11.63 -3.24 -31.25
CA ASP A 505 -10.91 -3.34 -32.53
C ASP A 505 -9.48 -3.88 -32.35
N THR A 506 -8.85 -3.60 -31.20
CA THR A 506 -7.45 -3.99 -30.93
C THR A 506 -7.32 -5.24 -30.07
N GLY A 507 -8.38 -5.67 -29.39
CA GLY A 507 -8.32 -6.70 -28.35
C GLY A 507 -7.45 -6.32 -27.15
N GLN A 508 -7.16 -5.03 -26.96
CA GLN A 508 -6.37 -4.51 -25.86
C GLN A 508 -7.17 -3.50 -25.03
N PRO A 509 -6.90 -3.37 -23.72
CA PRO A 509 -7.55 -2.34 -22.92
C PRO A 509 -7.26 -0.94 -23.44
N ALA A 510 -8.22 -0.03 -23.28
CA ALA A 510 -8.09 1.36 -23.67
C ALA A 510 -8.49 2.28 -22.52
N ALA A 511 -7.53 3.06 -22.02
CA ALA A 511 -7.75 4.11 -21.04
C ALA A 511 -8.14 5.44 -21.69
N CYS A 512 -8.93 6.25 -20.99
CA CYS A 512 -9.27 7.62 -21.36
C CYS A 512 -9.41 8.49 -20.09
N GLN A 513 -8.81 9.68 -20.11
CA GLN A 513 -9.02 10.71 -19.09
C GLN A 513 -9.75 11.90 -19.73
N PHE A 514 -10.81 12.37 -19.07
CA PHE A 514 -11.66 13.45 -19.55
C PHE A 514 -11.10 14.80 -19.08
N GLY A 515 -10.38 15.53 -19.94
CA GLY A 515 -9.90 16.88 -19.63
C GLY A 515 -11.00 17.95 -19.55
N ASP A 516 -10.61 19.18 -19.17
CA ASP A 516 -11.50 20.35 -19.05
C ASP A 516 -12.08 20.86 -20.39
N ASP A 517 -11.55 20.39 -21.51
CA ASP A 517 -11.92 20.87 -22.83
C ASP A 517 -13.34 20.40 -23.23
N ALA A 518 -14.34 21.20 -22.84
CA ALA A 518 -15.77 20.95 -23.03
C ALA A 518 -16.20 20.79 -24.51
N SER A 519 -15.29 21.06 -25.45
CA SER A 519 -15.53 20.97 -26.89
C SER A 519 -15.53 19.53 -27.44
N VAL A 520 -15.07 18.53 -26.67
CA VAL A 520 -14.87 17.14 -27.15
C VAL A 520 -15.58 16.07 -26.28
N VAL A 521 -16.26 16.48 -25.20
CA VAL A 521 -16.90 15.52 -24.26
C VAL A 521 -18.41 15.50 -24.47
N ASP A 522 -18.94 14.32 -24.83
CA ASP A 522 -20.39 14.11 -24.98
C ASP A 522 -21.18 14.34 -23.68
N ARG A 523 -22.51 14.44 -23.79
CA ARG A 523 -23.39 14.72 -22.64
C ARG A 523 -23.29 13.65 -21.54
N PHE A 524 -23.02 12.41 -21.93
CA PHE A 524 -22.92 11.28 -21.01
C PHE A 524 -21.69 11.39 -20.11
N HIS A 525 -20.51 11.56 -20.70
CA HIS A 525 -19.24 11.71 -19.97
C HIS A 525 -19.19 13.01 -19.15
N ARG A 526 -19.91 14.05 -19.58
CA ARG A 526 -20.06 15.27 -18.76
C ARG A 526 -20.82 15.02 -17.45
N GLN A 527 -21.92 14.26 -17.49
CA GLN A 527 -22.64 13.90 -16.27
C GLN A 527 -21.83 13.01 -15.32
N LEU A 528 -20.97 12.14 -15.87
CA LEU A 528 -20.07 11.32 -15.05
C LEU A 528 -19.01 12.19 -14.37
N ARG A 529 -18.43 13.14 -15.10
CA ARG A 529 -17.50 14.13 -14.55
C ARG A 529 -18.09 15.01 -13.46
N ASP A 530 -19.34 15.45 -13.61
CA ASP A 530 -20.03 16.24 -12.58
C ASP A 530 -20.20 15.45 -11.26
N ARG A 531 -20.02 14.12 -11.29
CA ARG A 531 -19.98 13.22 -10.13
C ARG A 531 -18.56 12.88 -9.66
N GLY A 532 -17.52 13.51 -10.22
CA GLY A 532 -16.11 13.24 -9.91
C GLY A 532 -15.48 12.10 -10.73
N LEU A 533 -16.19 11.54 -11.71
CA LEU A 533 -15.69 10.41 -12.51
C LEU A 533 -15.03 10.92 -13.80
N ASP A 534 -13.74 11.22 -13.71
CA ASP A 534 -12.96 11.85 -14.78
C ASP A 534 -12.10 10.87 -15.60
N SER A 535 -12.06 9.59 -15.20
CA SER A 535 -11.20 8.58 -15.79
C SER A 535 -11.98 7.32 -16.12
N ALA A 536 -11.64 6.66 -17.23
CA ALA A 536 -12.31 5.44 -17.69
C ALA A 536 -11.34 4.42 -18.28
N LEU A 537 -11.70 3.14 -18.16
CA LEU A 537 -10.99 2.01 -18.74
C LEU A 537 -11.97 1.08 -19.46
N ALA A 538 -11.75 0.86 -20.76
CA ALA A 538 -12.43 -0.17 -21.53
C ALA A 538 -11.58 -1.45 -21.60
N VAL A 539 -12.20 -2.60 -21.36
CA VAL A 539 -11.58 -3.92 -21.33
C VAL A 539 -12.41 -4.86 -22.20
N PRO A 540 -11.83 -5.42 -23.28
CA PRO A 540 -12.57 -6.37 -24.12
C PRO A 540 -12.77 -7.70 -23.40
N LEU A 541 -13.96 -8.28 -23.55
CA LEU A 541 -14.33 -9.60 -23.02
C LEU A 541 -14.17 -10.63 -24.13
N GLU A 542 -12.94 -11.09 -24.33
CA GLU A 542 -12.56 -11.93 -25.47
C GLU A 542 -12.23 -13.36 -25.07
N TYR A 543 -12.62 -14.32 -25.90
CA TYR A 543 -12.13 -15.68 -25.81
C TYR A 543 -11.86 -16.20 -27.22
N GLU A 544 -10.64 -16.69 -27.44
CA GLU A 544 -10.10 -16.97 -28.77
C GLU A 544 -10.25 -15.73 -29.68
N ASP A 545 -10.72 -15.86 -30.91
CA ASP A 545 -10.90 -14.75 -31.86
C ASP A 545 -12.29 -14.10 -31.76
N THR A 546 -13.03 -14.32 -30.65
CA THR A 546 -14.39 -13.79 -30.47
C THR A 546 -14.47 -12.81 -29.30
N CYS A 547 -14.86 -11.57 -29.59
CA CYS A 547 -15.23 -10.56 -28.60
C CYS A 547 -16.71 -10.72 -28.22
N TYR A 548 -16.99 -11.02 -26.95
CA TYR A 548 -18.34 -11.22 -26.41
C TYR A 548 -18.97 -9.91 -25.91
N GLY A 549 -18.17 -8.85 -25.76
CA GLY A 549 -18.57 -7.54 -25.27
C GLY A 549 -17.37 -6.72 -24.82
N VAL A 550 -17.63 -5.48 -24.37
CA VAL A 550 -16.61 -4.64 -23.71
C VAL A 550 -17.13 -4.22 -22.34
N LEU A 551 -16.28 -4.37 -21.31
CA LEU A 551 -16.49 -3.79 -19.99
C LEU A 551 -15.89 -2.39 -19.97
N VAL A 552 -16.66 -1.39 -19.54
CA VAL A 552 -16.18 -0.02 -19.34
C VAL A 552 -16.38 0.35 -17.88
N ALA A 553 -15.27 0.67 -17.20
CA ALA A 553 -15.23 1.05 -15.80
C ALA A 553 -14.79 2.51 -15.64
N TYR A 554 -15.37 3.23 -14.69
CA TYR A 554 -15.11 4.65 -14.40
C TYR A 554 -14.61 4.82 -12.97
N ALA A 555 -13.71 5.78 -12.78
CA ALA A 555 -13.09 6.08 -11.50
C ALA A 555 -12.85 7.59 -11.33
N ASP A 556 -12.68 8.00 -10.08
CA ASP A 556 -12.12 9.29 -9.69
C ASP A 556 -10.59 9.27 -9.81
N GLY A 557 -10.06 10.03 -10.78
CA GLY A 557 -8.64 10.24 -10.99
C GLY A 557 -7.90 9.11 -11.73
N SER A 558 -6.69 9.44 -12.19
CA SER A 558 -5.86 8.54 -13.02
C SER A 558 -5.27 7.34 -12.25
N ALA A 559 -5.32 7.35 -10.92
CA ALA A 559 -4.74 6.32 -10.06
C ALA A 559 -5.40 4.93 -10.23
N ALA A 560 -6.62 4.86 -10.76
CA ALA A 560 -7.30 3.61 -11.07
C ALA A 560 -6.88 2.98 -12.41
N VAL A 561 -6.16 3.71 -13.27
CA VAL A 561 -5.93 3.35 -14.68
C VAL A 561 -4.43 3.23 -15.00
N THR A 562 -3.66 2.63 -14.10
CA THR A 562 -2.23 2.35 -14.32
C THR A 562 -2.03 1.22 -15.36
N ASP A 563 -0.89 1.19 -16.05
CA ASP A 563 -0.56 0.12 -17.03
C ASP A 563 -0.66 -1.29 -16.42
N ARG A 564 -0.34 -1.39 -15.13
CA ARG A 564 -0.41 -2.65 -14.37
C ARG A 564 -1.85 -3.07 -14.12
N HIS A 565 -2.72 -2.16 -13.68
CA HIS A 565 -4.15 -2.44 -13.54
C HIS A 565 -4.78 -2.81 -14.89
N GLN A 566 -4.43 -2.10 -15.97
CA GLN A 566 -4.89 -2.42 -17.32
C GLN A 566 -4.49 -3.85 -17.73
N THR A 567 -3.25 -4.25 -17.46
CA THR A 567 -2.76 -5.60 -17.77
C THR A 567 -3.51 -6.68 -16.99
N MET A 568 -3.74 -6.48 -15.69
CA MET A 568 -4.47 -7.43 -14.85
C MET A 568 -5.95 -7.55 -15.26
N LEU A 569 -6.60 -6.42 -15.58
CA LEU A 569 -7.97 -6.44 -16.07
C LEU A 569 -8.09 -6.99 -17.49
N ALA A 570 -7.09 -6.83 -18.36
CA ALA A 570 -7.08 -7.49 -19.67
C ALA A 570 -7.14 -9.02 -19.51
N GLU A 571 -6.37 -9.56 -18.57
CA GLU A 571 -6.39 -10.98 -18.25
C GLU A 571 -7.72 -11.41 -17.61
N ALA A 572 -8.30 -10.56 -16.76
CA ALA A 572 -9.64 -10.80 -16.22
C ALA A 572 -10.70 -10.81 -17.34
N GLY A 573 -10.64 -9.85 -18.28
CA GLY A 573 -11.53 -9.75 -19.43
C GLY A 573 -11.49 -11.00 -20.30
N ARG A 574 -10.31 -11.56 -20.55
CA ARG A 574 -10.16 -12.84 -21.26
C ARG A 574 -10.83 -14.01 -20.54
N ARG A 575 -10.66 -14.10 -19.23
CA ARG A 575 -11.27 -15.17 -18.41
C ARG A 575 -12.78 -15.01 -18.28
N ILE A 576 -13.27 -13.79 -18.15
CA ILE A 576 -14.71 -13.50 -18.17
C ILE A 576 -15.30 -13.87 -19.54
N GLY A 577 -14.62 -13.52 -20.64
CA GLY A 577 -14.99 -13.95 -22.00
C GLY A 577 -15.09 -15.47 -22.11
N PHE A 578 -14.13 -16.22 -21.54
CA PHE A 578 -14.20 -17.68 -21.48
C PHE A 578 -15.43 -18.20 -20.70
N VAL A 579 -15.73 -17.62 -19.53
CA VAL A 579 -16.90 -18.04 -18.74
C VAL A 579 -18.20 -17.74 -19.47
N ILE A 580 -18.30 -16.59 -20.15
CA ILE A 580 -19.45 -16.25 -21.01
C ILE A 580 -19.59 -17.30 -22.12
N ALA A 581 -18.51 -17.58 -22.87
CA ALA A 581 -18.50 -18.57 -23.95
C ALA A 581 -18.93 -19.96 -23.48
N ALA A 582 -18.39 -20.43 -22.35
CA ALA A 582 -18.74 -21.72 -21.75
C ALA A 582 -20.20 -21.77 -21.30
N THR A 583 -20.73 -20.67 -20.77
CA THR A 583 -22.12 -20.56 -20.31
C THR A 583 -23.09 -20.53 -21.48
N GLU A 584 -22.82 -19.74 -22.53
CA GLU A 584 -23.63 -19.73 -23.75
C GLU A 584 -23.65 -21.10 -24.42
N ARG A 585 -22.50 -21.78 -24.49
CA ARG A 585 -22.42 -23.16 -25.01
C ARG A 585 -23.27 -24.12 -24.18
N LYS A 586 -23.26 -23.99 -22.86
CA LYS A 586 -24.08 -24.80 -21.95
C LYS A 586 -25.57 -24.49 -22.10
N GLU A 587 -25.96 -23.24 -22.23
CA GLU A 587 -27.35 -22.82 -22.44
C GLU A 587 -27.89 -23.33 -23.79
N ALA A 588 -27.11 -23.20 -24.86
CA ALA A 588 -27.44 -23.75 -26.17
C ALA A 588 -27.64 -25.28 -26.14
N LEU A 589 -26.97 -25.99 -25.23
CA LEU A 589 -27.14 -27.43 -25.03
C LEU A 589 -28.39 -27.80 -24.19
N VAL A 590 -28.92 -26.87 -23.39
CA VAL A 590 -29.98 -27.13 -22.39
C VAL A 590 -31.38 -26.81 -22.93
N THR A 591 -31.55 -25.84 -23.82
CA THR A 591 -32.85 -25.47 -24.41
C THR A 591 -32.93 -25.81 -25.92
N ASP A 592 -33.50 -26.98 -26.30
CA ASP A 592 -34.02 -27.18 -27.67
C ASP A 592 -35.44 -26.61 -27.70
N GLU A 593 -35.53 -25.30 -27.82
CA GLU A 593 -36.74 -24.69 -28.34
C GLU A 593 -36.55 -24.58 -29.86
N VAL A 594 -37.42 -25.23 -30.64
CA VAL A 594 -37.33 -25.27 -32.11
C VAL A 594 -38.46 -24.45 -32.72
N VAL A 595 -38.18 -23.87 -33.88
CA VAL A 595 -39.18 -23.20 -34.71
C VAL A 595 -39.68 -24.20 -35.73
N GLU A 596 -40.93 -24.66 -35.57
CA GLU A 596 -41.62 -25.51 -36.54
C GLU A 596 -42.25 -24.61 -37.62
N LEU A 597 -41.88 -24.84 -38.87
CA LEU A 597 -42.47 -24.24 -40.06
C LEU A 597 -43.23 -25.30 -40.85
N GLU A 598 -44.47 -24.99 -41.19
CA GLU A 598 -45.26 -25.77 -42.15
C GLU A 598 -45.31 -25.01 -43.47
N VAL A 599 -44.74 -25.59 -44.53
CA VAL A 599 -44.72 -25.01 -45.87
C VAL A 599 -45.57 -25.82 -46.82
N ARG A 600 -46.37 -25.12 -47.63
CA ARG A 600 -47.14 -25.70 -48.73
C ARG A 600 -46.33 -25.54 -50.00
N VAL A 601 -45.96 -26.67 -50.58
CA VAL A 601 -45.09 -26.77 -51.74
C VAL A 601 -45.94 -27.11 -52.95
N ARG A 602 -45.68 -26.43 -54.05
CA ARG A 602 -46.23 -26.79 -55.36
C ARG A 602 -45.10 -26.74 -56.38
N ASP A 603 -44.77 -27.89 -56.93
CA ASP A 603 -43.75 -28.02 -57.97
C ASP A 603 -44.21 -29.07 -58.98
N PRO A 604 -44.82 -28.66 -60.11
CA PRO A 604 -45.32 -29.61 -61.11
C PRO A 604 -44.20 -30.33 -61.87
N GLU A 605 -42.95 -29.88 -61.80
CA GLU A 605 -41.81 -30.55 -62.44
C GLU A 605 -41.21 -31.64 -61.53
N HIS A 606 -41.44 -31.55 -60.21
CA HIS A 606 -40.96 -32.52 -59.24
C HIS A 606 -41.80 -33.82 -59.25
N PHE A 607 -41.12 -34.97 -59.28
CA PHE A 607 -41.71 -36.31 -59.45
C PHE A 607 -42.93 -36.59 -58.56
N PHE A 608 -42.81 -36.47 -57.23
CA PHE A 608 -43.91 -36.79 -56.32
C PHE A 608 -45.18 -35.97 -56.56
N PHE A 609 -45.04 -34.68 -56.91
CA PHE A 609 -46.17 -33.81 -57.20
C PHE A 609 -46.80 -34.19 -58.54
N ALA A 610 -45.99 -34.38 -59.60
CA ALA A 610 -46.46 -34.79 -60.91
C ALA A 610 -47.23 -36.12 -60.87
N VAL A 611 -46.73 -37.11 -60.12
CA VAL A 611 -47.40 -38.42 -59.98
C VAL A 611 -48.74 -38.29 -59.24
N THR A 612 -48.79 -37.54 -58.13
CA THR A 612 -50.05 -37.35 -57.37
C THR A 612 -51.10 -36.51 -58.13
N ALA A 613 -50.69 -35.75 -59.15
CA ALA A 613 -51.60 -35.04 -60.04
C ALA A 613 -52.21 -35.95 -61.13
N ASP A 614 -51.49 -37.01 -61.50
CA ASP A 614 -51.86 -37.94 -62.57
C ASP A 614 -52.63 -39.17 -62.09
N ILE A 615 -52.30 -39.67 -60.89
CA ILE A 615 -52.92 -40.83 -60.27
C ILE A 615 -53.27 -40.52 -58.81
N ASP A 616 -54.33 -41.16 -58.31
CA ASP A 616 -54.87 -40.97 -56.95
C ASP A 616 -53.98 -41.67 -55.89
N VAL A 617 -52.72 -41.22 -55.81
CA VAL A 617 -51.75 -41.65 -54.80
C VAL A 617 -51.49 -40.52 -53.82
N THR A 618 -51.35 -40.87 -52.55
CA THR A 618 -50.76 -39.98 -51.54
C THR A 618 -49.40 -40.50 -51.14
N PHE A 619 -48.41 -39.62 -51.14
CA PHE A 619 -47.08 -39.90 -50.58
C PHE A 619 -46.97 -39.32 -49.17
N ALA A 620 -46.55 -40.14 -48.22
CA ALA A 620 -46.21 -39.72 -46.86
C ALA A 620 -44.74 -40.04 -46.59
N LEU A 621 -43.95 -39.04 -46.20
CA LEU A 621 -42.54 -39.19 -45.90
C LEU A 621 -42.34 -39.93 -44.57
N GLU A 622 -41.51 -40.98 -44.61
CA GLU A 622 -41.03 -41.68 -43.42
C GLU A 622 -39.65 -41.16 -43.02
N GLN A 623 -38.75 -40.98 -43.99
CA GLN A 623 -37.40 -40.48 -43.74
C GLN A 623 -36.71 -39.93 -44.99
N VAL A 624 -35.86 -38.92 -44.82
CA VAL A 624 -34.86 -38.46 -45.82
C VAL A 624 -33.45 -38.74 -45.30
N ILE A 625 -32.61 -39.32 -46.17
CA ILE A 625 -31.19 -39.53 -45.90
C ILE A 625 -30.40 -38.86 -47.02
N THR A 626 -29.61 -37.84 -46.68
CA THR A 626 -28.62 -37.26 -47.59
C THR A 626 -27.46 -38.23 -47.74
N GLN A 627 -27.18 -38.64 -48.97
CA GLN A 627 -26.04 -39.48 -49.30
C GLN A 627 -24.79 -38.62 -49.47
N SER A 628 -23.62 -39.24 -49.26
CA SER A 628 -22.32 -38.57 -49.34
C SER A 628 -22.04 -37.92 -50.72
N ASP A 629 -22.71 -38.40 -51.77
CA ASP A 629 -22.52 -37.94 -53.16
C ASP A 629 -23.48 -36.79 -53.55
N GLY A 630 -24.33 -36.34 -52.61
CA GLY A 630 -25.28 -35.24 -52.79
C GLY A 630 -26.71 -35.68 -53.16
N ASP A 631 -26.90 -36.97 -53.48
CA ASP A 631 -28.21 -37.55 -53.78
C ASP A 631 -29.04 -37.80 -52.50
N TYR A 632 -30.36 -37.92 -52.69
CA TYR A 632 -31.29 -38.12 -51.58
C TYR A 632 -31.90 -39.51 -51.64
N LEU A 633 -31.66 -40.31 -50.61
CA LEU A 633 -32.38 -41.56 -50.36
C LEU A 633 -33.60 -41.28 -49.49
N VAL A 634 -34.79 -41.45 -50.04
CA VAL A 634 -36.05 -41.11 -49.38
C VAL A 634 -36.94 -42.33 -49.26
N TYR A 635 -37.42 -42.57 -48.04
CA TYR A 635 -38.42 -43.58 -47.73
C TYR A 635 -39.80 -42.94 -47.66
N VAL A 636 -40.70 -43.40 -48.53
CA VAL A 636 -42.04 -42.84 -48.67
C VAL A 636 -43.07 -43.94 -48.65
N THR A 637 -44.10 -43.76 -47.84
CA THR A 637 -45.30 -44.60 -47.86
C THR A 637 -46.22 -44.08 -48.97
N ALA A 638 -46.42 -44.89 -50.01
CA ALA A 638 -47.35 -44.64 -51.11
C ALA A 638 -48.72 -45.27 -50.78
N ILE A 639 -49.77 -44.46 -50.72
CA ILE A 639 -51.11 -44.86 -50.27
C ILE A 639 -52.11 -44.71 -51.41
N GLY A 640 -52.98 -45.71 -51.60
CA GLY A 640 -54.14 -45.62 -52.51
C GLY A 640 -53.95 -46.23 -53.89
N VAL A 641 -52.72 -46.60 -54.27
CA VAL A 641 -52.40 -47.27 -55.54
C VAL A 641 -51.50 -48.47 -55.31
N PRO A 642 -51.57 -49.50 -56.19
CA PRO A 642 -50.61 -50.60 -56.15
C PRO A 642 -49.18 -50.08 -56.44
N PRO A 643 -48.15 -50.61 -55.76
CA PRO A 643 -46.80 -50.09 -55.84
C PRO A 643 -46.21 -50.13 -57.26
N GLU A 644 -46.63 -51.08 -58.10
CA GLU A 644 -46.18 -51.18 -59.49
C GLU A 644 -46.50 -49.92 -60.28
N ALA A 645 -47.64 -49.27 -60.03
CA ALA A 645 -48.02 -48.04 -60.72
C ALA A 645 -47.07 -46.88 -60.40
N VAL A 646 -46.52 -46.84 -59.18
CA VAL A 646 -45.54 -45.84 -58.75
C VAL A 646 -44.16 -46.15 -59.33
N VAL A 647 -43.73 -47.41 -59.27
CA VAL A 647 -42.45 -47.86 -59.83
C VAL A 647 -42.39 -47.60 -61.34
N GLU A 648 -43.45 -47.91 -62.09
CA GLU A 648 -43.53 -47.70 -63.54
C GLU A 648 -43.42 -46.22 -63.96
N ARG A 649 -43.76 -45.29 -63.05
CA ARG A 649 -43.57 -43.84 -63.26
C ARG A 649 -42.18 -43.40 -62.87
N ALA A 650 -41.65 -43.93 -61.76
CA ALA A 650 -40.31 -43.64 -61.29
C ALA A 650 -39.24 -44.05 -62.31
N GLU A 651 -39.35 -45.25 -62.90
CA GLU A 651 -38.42 -45.75 -63.93
C GLU A 651 -38.41 -44.90 -65.23
N ARG A 652 -39.44 -44.07 -65.44
CA ARG A 652 -39.53 -43.17 -66.60
C ARG A 652 -39.13 -41.73 -66.28
N SER A 653 -38.91 -41.42 -65.00
CA SER A 653 -38.55 -40.09 -64.55
C SER A 653 -37.05 -39.87 -64.76
N PRO A 654 -36.62 -38.77 -65.41
CA PRO A 654 -35.20 -38.48 -65.58
C PRO A 654 -34.50 -38.08 -64.28
N ASN A 655 -35.27 -37.78 -63.23
CA ASN A 655 -34.74 -37.30 -61.96
C ASN A 655 -34.68 -38.42 -60.90
N ILE A 656 -35.15 -39.64 -61.18
CA ILE A 656 -35.09 -40.77 -60.24
C ILE A 656 -34.00 -41.75 -60.72
N ASP A 657 -32.97 -41.95 -59.90
CA ASP A 657 -31.85 -42.84 -60.19
C ASP A 657 -32.14 -44.28 -59.76
N HIS A 658 -32.92 -44.46 -58.68
CA HIS A 658 -33.30 -45.77 -58.17
C HIS A 658 -34.69 -45.74 -57.54
N VAL A 659 -35.44 -46.83 -57.69
CA VAL A 659 -36.72 -47.06 -57.01
C VAL A 659 -36.83 -48.53 -56.61
N ARG A 660 -37.27 -48.79 -55.37
CA ARG A 660 -37.53 -50.16 -54.90
C ARG A 660 -38.67 -50.19 -53.89
N VAL A 661 -39.52 -51.20 -54.00
CA VAL A 661 -40.55 -51.48 -52.99
C VAL A 661 -39.88 -52.22 -51.83
N VAL A 662 -39.88 -51.60 -50.65
CA VAL A 662 -39.30 -52.17 -49.42
C VAL A 662 -40.31 -53.09 -48.74
N GLU A 663 -41.58 -52.67 -48.73
CA GLU A 663 -42.67 -53.43 -48.13
C GLU A 663 -43.98 -53.11 -48.84
N GLU A 664 -44.78 -54.14 -49.10
CA GLU A 664 -46.15 -54.00 -49.57
C GLU A 664 -47.12 -54.43 -48.45
N ARG A 665 -48.10 -53.58 -48.17
CA ARG A 665 -49.16 -53.83 -47.19
C ARG A 665 -50.52 -53.67 -47.87
N GLU A 666 -51.58 -54.06 -47.16
CA GLU A 666 -52.93 -53.92 -47.69
C GLU A 666 -53.34 -52.43 -47.74
N GLY A 667 -53.24 -51.80 -48.91
CA GLY A 667 -53.67 -50.43 -49.17
C GLY A 667 -52.56 -49.36 -49.20
N ASP A 668 -51.34 -49.72 -48.81
CA ASP A 668 -50.15 -48.87 -48.94
C ASP A 668 -48.87 -49.70 -49.19
N ALA A 669 -47.82 -49.04 -49.62
CA ALA A 669 -46.50 -49.64 -49.78
C ALA A 669 -45.39 -48.67 -49.36
N LEU A 670 -44.39 -49.18 -48.64
CA LEU A 670 -43.16 -48.45 -48.36
C LEU A 670 -42.24 -48.58 -49.56
N VAL A 671 -41.94 -47.46 -50.20
CA VAL A 671 -41.09 -47.38 -51.39
C VAL A 671 -39.89 -46.50 -51.07
N GLU A 672 -38.70 -46.96 -51.44
CA GLU A 672 -37.49 -46.16 -51.38
C GLU A 672 -37.15 -45.60 -52.77
N PHE A 673 -36.70 -44.35 -52.79
CA PHE A 673 -36.28 -43.63 -54.00
C PHE A 673 -34.88 -43.06 -53.78
N VAL A 674 -34.03 -43.11 -54.80
CA VAL A 674 -32.83 -42.28 -54.91
C VAL A 674 -33.07 -41.31 -56.05
N PHE A 675 -32.88 -40.03 -55.80
CA PHE A 675 -33.10 -39.02 -56.83
C PHE A 675 -32.17 -37.83 -56.66
N ALA A 676 -31.78 -37.24 -57.79
CA ALA A 676 -30.90 -36.09 -57.90
C ALA A 676 -31.72 -34.82 -58.20
N GLY A 677 -31.54 -33.76 -57.42
CA GLY A 677 -32.16 -32.46 -57.66
C GLY A 677 -32.53 -31.68 -56.40
N PRO A 678 -32.95 -30.41 -56.55
CA PRO A 678 -33.25 -29.53 -55.43
C PRO A 678 -34.45 -30.06 -54.64
N THR A 679 -34.25 -30.26 -53.34
CA THR A 679 -35.34 -30.66 -52.43
C THR A 679 -35.68 -29.56 -51.44
N VAL A 680 -36.90 -29.61 -50.91
CA VAL A 680 -37.28 -28.78 -49.76
C VAL A 680 -36.32 -29.02 -48.58
N ALA A 681 -35.89 -30.27 -48.37
CA ALA A 681 -34.91 -30.62 -47.35
C ALA A 681 -33.59 -29.87 -47.55
N GLU A 682 -33.08 -29.81 -48.79
CA GLU A 682 -31.85 -29.08 -49.13
C GLU A 682 -31.95 -27.59 -48.85
N THR A 683 -33.03 -26.94 -49.30
CA THR A 683 -33.20 -25.48 -49.14
C THR A 683 -33.18 -25.02 -47.69
N PHE A 684 -33.61 -25.88 -46.76
CA PHE A 684 -33.62 -25.58 -45.33
C PHE A 684 -32.40 -26.18 -44.60
N ALA A 685 -31.70 -27.16 -45.17
CA ALA A 685 -30.54 -27.80 -44.55
C ALA A 685 -29.38 -26.81 -44.31
N GLU A 686 -29.17 -25.84 -45.20
CA GLU A 686 -28.16 -24.76 -45.03
C GLU A 686 -28.38 -23.93 -43.76
N TYR A 687 -29.61 -23.89 -43.26
CA TYR A 687 -30.01 -23.18 -42.05
C TYR A 687 -30.13 -24.10 -40.82
N GLY A 688 -29.55 -25.31 -40.90
CA GLY A 688 -29.56 -26.29 -39.82
C GLY A 688 -30.92 -26.94 -39.58
N ALA A 689 -31.83 -26.87 -40.55
CA ALA A 689 -33.17 -27.39 -40.40
C ALA A 689 -33.27 -28.89 -40.69
N THR A 690 -34.31 -29.53 -40.16
CA THR A 690 -34.65 -30.93 -40.45
C THR A 690 -36.09 -31.05 -40.92
N VAL A 691 -36.32 -31.83 -41.96
CA VAL A 691 -37.68 -32.18 -42.40
C VAL A 691 -38.20 -33.30 -41.51
N THR A 692 -39.30 -33.06 -40.80
CA THR A 692 -39.87 -34.04 -39.86
C THR A 692 -41.09 -34.76 -40.40
N ALA A 693 -41.79 -34.15 -41.36
CA ALA A 693 -42.92 -34.76 -42.04
C ALA A 693 -43.11 -34.13 -43.42
N ALA A 694 -43.56 -34.92 -44.39
CA ALA A 694 -44.08 -34.42 -45.64
C ALA A 694 -45.26 -35.28 -46.10
N ARG A 695 -46.29 -34.63 -46.65
CA ARG A 695 -47.45 -35.31 -47.24
C ARG A 695 -47.78 -34.66 -48.57
N ILE A 696 -47.84 -35.44 -49.64
CA ILE A 696 -48.03 -34.96 -51.01
C ILE A 696 -49.24 -35.69 -51.60
N ALA A 697 -50.23 -34.93 -52.07
CA ALA A 697 -51.47 -35.42 -52.68
C ALA A 697 -52.02 -34.35 -53.63
N ASP A 698 -52.75 -34.75 -54.67
CA ASP A 698 -53.40 -33.83 -55.61
C ASP A 698 -52.46 -32.78 -56.23
N GLY A 699 -51.20 -33.14 -56.48
CA GLY A 699 -50.17 -32.23 -57.03
C GLY A 699 -49.67 -31.15 -56.07
N THR A 700 -50.00 -31.24 -54.77
CA THR A 700 -49.57 -30.27 -53.74
C THR A 700 -49.00 -31.01 -52.52
N GLY A 701 -47.95 -30.45 -51.93
CA GLY A 701 -47.26 -31.01 -50.77
C GLY A 701 -47.38 -30.12 -49.55
N THR A 702 -47.52 -30.71 -48.37
CA THR A 702 -47.32 -30.02 -47.09
C THR A 702 -46.09 -30.61 -46.43
N VAL A 703 -45.09 -29.78 -46.14
CA VAL A 703 -43.81 -30.18 -45.54
C VAL A 703 -43.65 -29.46 -44.21
N THR A 704 -43.33 -30.21 -43.16
CA THR A 704 -43.00 -29.69 -41.83
C THR A 704 -41.49 -29.70 -41.66
N VAL A 705 -40.94 -28.54 -41.32
CA VAL A 705 -39.52 -28.28 -41.15
C VAL A 705 -39.28 -27.74 -39.75
N GLU A 706 -38.34 -28.31 -39.02
CA GLU A 706 -37.90 -27.81 -37.71
C GLU A 706 -36.58 -27.08 -37.86
N LEU A 707 -36.52 -25.82 -37.41
CA LEU A 707 -35.31 -25.01 -37.36
C LEU A 707 -34.83 -24.78 -35.92
N PRO A 708 -33.52 -24.72 -35.68
CA PRO A 708 -32.97 -24.21 -34.43
C PRO A 708 -33.45 -22.78 -34.18
N GLN A 709 -33.66 -22.40 -32.92
CA GLN A 709 -34.02 -21.02 -32.58
C GLN A 709 -32.99 -19.97 -33.02
N THR A 710 -31.74 -20.38 -33.14
CA THR A 710 -30.63 -19.53 -33.60
C THR A 710 -30.64 -19.30 -35.12
N ALA A 711 -31.44 -20.05 -35.88
CA ALA A 711 -31.50 -19.93 -37.33
C ALA A 711 -32.26 -18.67 -37.77
N ASP A 712 -31.75 -17.98 -38.80
CA ASP A 712 -32.47 -16.86 -39.44
C ASP A 712 -33.64 -17.40 -40.27
N VAL A 713 -34.81 -17.47 -39.62
CA VAL A 713 -36.05 -17.94 -40.23
C VAL A 713 -36.44 -17.14 -41.48
N ARG A 714 -36.11 -15.84 -41.56
CA ARG A 714 -36.47 -15.04 -42.75
C ARG A 714 -35.59 -15.41 -43.93
N ALA A 715 -34.28 -15.48 -43.72
CA ALA A 715 -33.35 -15.89 -44.77
C ALA A 715 -33.68 -17.30 -45.30
N ALA A 716 -34.02 -18.23 -44.40
CA ALA A 716 -34.43 -19.59 -44.77
C ALA A 716 -35.71 -19.62 -45.63
N VAL A 717 -36.72 -18.83 -45.27
CA VAL A 717 -37.97 -18.72 -46.04
C VAL A 717 -37.75 -18.06 -47.39
N ASP A 718 -36.93 -17.01 -47.46
CA ASP A 718 -36.61 -16.32 -48.72
C ASP A 718 -35.86 -17.24 -49.69
N ALA A 719 -34.92 -18.06 -49.18
CA ALA A 719 -34.21 -19.07 -49.96
C ALA A 719 -35.19 -20.13 -50.50
N PHE A 720 -36.08 -20.65 -49.65
CA PHE A 720 -37.11 -21.61 -50.04
C PHE A 720 -38.04 -21.06 -51.14
N GLN A 721 -38.53 -19.81 -50.99
CA GLN A 721 -39.41 -19.18 -51.98
C GLN A 721 -38.70 -18.84 -53.29
N THR A 722 -37.38 -18.64 -53.26
CA THR A 722 -36.58 -18.45 -54.47
C THR A 722 -36.50 -19.75 -55.28
N THR A 723 -36.31 -20.88 -54.60
CA THR A 723 -36.22 -22.21 -55.25
C THR A 723 -37.60 -22.76 -55.64
N PHE A 724 -38.64 -22.49 -54.85
CA PHE A 724 -40.02 -22.92 -55.09
C PHE A 724 -40.99 -21.73 -55.13
N PRO A 725 -41.05 -20.97 -56.25
CA PRO A 725 -41.80 -19.70 -56.33
C PRO A 725 -43.31 -19.83 -56.12
N ASP A 726 -43.89 -20.98 -56.46
CA ASP A 726 -45.33 -21.26 -56.33
C ASP A 726 -45.72 -21.78 -54.93
N SER A 727 -44.81 -21.69 -53.96
CA SER A 727 -44.95 -22.25 -52.61
C SER A 727 -45.07 -21.18 -51.52
N GLU A 728 -45.75 -21.50 -50.42
CA GLU A 728 -46.03 -20.55 -49.34
C GLU A 728 -45.79 -21.14 -47.94
N VAL A 729 -45.46 -20.28 -46.98
CA VAL A 729 -45.39 -20.66 -45.56
C VAL A 729 -46.80 -20.59 -44.97
N VAL A 730 -47.31 -21.74 -44.51
CA VAL A 730 -48.68 -21.88 -44.00
C VAL A 730 -48.76 -21.58 -42.52
N THR A 731 -47.76 -22.02 -41.74
CA THR A 731 -47.79 -21.90 -40.29
C THR A 731 -46.38 -21.80 -39.73
N LYS A 732 -46.20 -20.97 -38.69
CA LYS A 732 -44.99 -20.88 -37.87
C LYS A 732 -45.39 -21.10 -36.41
N ARG A 733 -44.76 -22.05 -35.73
CA ARG A 733 -45.01 -22.35 -34.30
C ARG A 733 -43.69 -22.50 -33.56
N HIS A 734 -43.64 -21.95 -32.34
CA HIS A 734 -42.60 -22.29 -31.38
C HIS A 734 -43.01 -23.59 -30.69
N ARG A 735 -42.13 -24.58 -30.66
CA ARG A 735 -42.38 -25.84 -29.97
C ARG A 735 -41.27 -26.14 -28.98
N ASP A 736 -41.71 -26.38 -27.74
CA ASP A 736 -40.90 -27.05 -26.74
C ASP A 736 -40.80 -28.53 -27.12
N ARG A 737 -39.59 -29.02 -27.34
CA ARG A 737 -39.37 -30.46 -27.46
C ARG A 737 -39.47 -31.06 -26.05
N PRO A 738 -40.40 -31.98 -25.75
CA PRO A 738 -40.52 -32.52 -24.40
C PRO A 738 -39.22 -33.21 -23.98
N LEU A 739 -38.69 -32.75 -22.84
CA LEU A 739 -37.52 -33.31 -22.17
C LEU A 739 -37.87 -34.65 -21.53
N THR A 740 -37.35 -35.74 -22.08
CA THR A 740 -37.08 -36.96 -21.31
C THR A 740 -35.77 -37.62 -21.78
N THR A 741 -35.20 -38.39 -20.87
CA THR A 741 -33.98 -39.25 -20.82
C THR A 741 -33.41 -39.92 -22.09
N GLU A 742 -33.93 -39.63 -23.27
CA GLU A 742 -33.47 -40.13 -24.58
C GLU A 742 -32.37 -39.25 -25.21
N ARG A 743 -32.23 -38.00 -24.76
CA ARG A 743 -31.39 -36.96 -25.38
C ARG A 743 -29.88 -37.16 -25.12
N GLY A 744 -29.50 -37.62 -23.93
CA GLY A 744 -28.10 -37.95 -23.62
C GLY A 744 -27.58 -39.10 -24.48
N PHE A 745 -28.43 -40.12 -24.69
CA PHE A 745 -28.12 -41.24 -25.57
C PHE A 745 -28.04 -40.82 -27.04
N ARG A 746 -29.07 -40.12 -27.56
CA ARG A 746 -29.09 -39.70 -28.97
C ARG A 746 -27.95 -38.74 -29.35
N HIS A 747 -27.57 -37.83 -28.44
CA HIS A 747 -26.49 -36.87 -28.71
C HIS A 747 -25.10 -37.51 -28.60
N ALA A 748 -24.86 -38.37 -27.60
CA ALA A 748 -23.61 -39.13 -27.48
C ALA A 748 -23.38 -40.06 -28.68
N VAL A 749 -24.47 -40.59 -29.26
CA VAL A 749 -24.43 -41.39 -30.49
C VAL A 749 -24.14 -40.53 -31.72
N ALA A 750 -24.84 -39.40 -31.88
CA ALA A 750 -24.73 -38.56 -33.07
C ALA A 750 -23.31 -38.01 -33.27
N ASP A 751 -22.65 -37.57 -32.19
CA ASP A 751 -21.29 -37.02 -32.24
C ASP A 751 -20.22 -38.11 -32.50
N GLN A 752 -20.53 -39.37 -32.19
CA GLN A 752 -19.59 -40.46 -32.38
C GLN A 752 -19.65 -41.08 -33.77
N LEU A 753 -20.79 -41.02 -34.48
CA LEU A 753 -20.96 -41.62 -35.80
C LEU A 753 -20.36 -40.73 -36.90
N THR A 754 -19.61 -41.33 -37.83
CA THR A 754 -19.23 -40.60 -39.06
C THR A 754 -20.44 -40.48 -39.97
N GLU A 755 -20.44 -39.52 -40.90
CA GLU A 755 -21.52 -39.32 -41.88
C GLU A 755 -21.92 -40.62 -42.60
N LYS A 756 -20.95 -41.33 -43.18
CA LYS A 756 -21.21 -42.63 -43.84
C LYS A 756 -21.72 -43.73 -42.90
N GLN A 757 -21.38 -43.69 -41.61
CA GLN A 757 -21.90 -44.66 -40.62
C GLN A 757 -23.35 -44.37 -40.27
N ARG A 758 -23.71 -43.07 -40.14
CA ARG A 758 -25.08 -42.63 -39.91
C ARG A 758 -25.96 -42.97 -41.12
N GLU A 759 -25.49 -42.67 -42.33
CA GLU A 759 -26.15 -42.99 -43.60
C GLU A 759 -26.50 -44.49 -43.68
N VAL A 760 -25.49 -45.36 -43.48
CA VAL A 760 -25.65 -46.83 -43.54
C VAL A 760 -26.60 -47.35 -42.45
N LEU A 761 -26.53 -46.84 -41.23
CA LEU A 761 -27.41 -47.26 -40.13
C LEU A 761 -28.88 -46.87 -40.38
N GLN A 762 -29.12 -45.64 -40.84
CA GLN A 762 -30.46 -45.16 -41.16
C GLN A 762 -31.05 -45.96 -42.33
N ALA A 763 -30.29 -46.15 -43.42
CA ALA A 763 -30.73 -46.95 -44.56
C ALA A 763 -31.06 -48.40 -44.14
N ALA A 764 -30.20 -49.03 -43.33
CA ALA A 764 -30.47 -50.38 -42.82
C ALA A 764 -31.73 -50.46 -41.94
N TYR A 765 -31.99 -49.44 -41.11
CA TYR A 765 -33.18 -49.39 -40.27
C TYR A 765 -34.46 -49.26 -41.10
N PHE A 766 -34.55 -48.25 -41.96
CA PHE A 766 -35.76 -47.97 -42.74
C PHE A 766 -36.00 -48.98 -43.86
N ALA A 767 -34.95 -49.58 -44.42
CA ALA A 767 -35.06 -50.71 -45.35
C ALA A 767 -35.49 -52.03 -44.66
N GLY A 768 -35.64 -52.05 -43.33
CA GLY A 768 -36.07 -53.23 -42.58
C GLY A 768 -35.02 -54.35 -42.49
N TYR A 769 -33.72 -54.02 -42.53
CA TYR A 769 -32.62 -54.99 -42.39
C TYR A 769 -32.63 -55.70 -41.03
N PHE A 770 -33.10 -55.02 -39.98
CA PHE A 770 -33.12 -55.53 -38.61
C PHE A 770 -34.37 -56.33 -38.25
N GLU A 771 -35.36 -56.36 -39.14
CA GLU A 771 -36.65 -57.03 -38.89
C GLU A 771 -36.59 -58.54 -39.12
N HIS A 772 -37.58 -59.27 -38.60
CA HIS A 772 -37.69 -60.72 -38.73
C HIS A 772 -39.10 -61.12 -39.19
N PRO A 773 -39.30 -61.60 -40.44
CA PRO A 773 -38.29 -61.75 -41.51
C PRO A 773 -37.74 -60.38 -42.00
N ARG A 774 -36.51 -60.35 -42.52
CA ARG A 774 -35.89 -59.12 -43.05
C ARG A 774 -36.61 -58.68 -44.32
N ARG A 775 -36.91 -57.38 -44.42
CA ARG A 775 -37.48 -56.77 -45.63
C ARG A 775 -36.44 -56.52 -46.71
N SER A 776 -35.21 -56.18 -46.31
CA SER A 776 -34.08 -55.99 -47.22
C SER A 776 -32.82 -56.71 -46.74
N THR A 777 -32.05 -57.22 -47.69
CA THR A 777 -30.73 -57.82 -47.48
C THR A 777 -29.63 -56.74 -47.47
N GLY A 778 -28.47 -57.07 -46.89
CA GLY A 778 -27.33 -56.14 -46.88
C GLY A 778 -26.77 -55.83 -48.26
N ASN A 779 -26.94 -56.73 -49.24
CA ASN A 779 -26.54 -56.48 -50.61
C ASN A 779 -27.46 -55.48 -51.29
N GLU A 780 -28.78 -55.63 -51.14
CA GLU A 780 -29.75 -54.69 -51.71
C GLU A 780 -29.54 -53.26 -51.18
N ILE A 781 -29.29 -53.11 -49.88
CA ILE A 781 -29.01 -51.78 -49.30
C ILE A 781 -27.65 -51.25 -49.76
N ALA A 782 -26.64 -52.10 -49.91
CA ALA A 782 -25.33 -51.68 -50.42
C ALA A 782 -25.41 -51.17 -51.87
N ASP A 783 -26.22 -51.83 -52.71
CA ASP A 783 -26.49 -51.42 -54.09
C ASP A 783 -27.22 -50.05 -54.12
N THR A 784 -28.20 -49.81 -53.24
CA THR A 784 -28.91 -48.51 -53.14
C THR A 784 -28.00 -47.36 -52.65
N LEU A 785 -26.99 -47.67 -51.84
CA LEU A 785 -26.03 -46.69 -51.32
C LEU A 785 -24.78 -46.51 -52.22
N ASP A 786 -24.74 -47.18 -53.38
CA ASP A 786 -23.59 -47.26 -54.30
C ASP A 786 -22.25 -47.60 -53.59
N ILE A 787 -22.29 -48.59 -52.68
CA ILE A 787 -21.09 -49.08 -51.98
C ILE A 787 -20.96 -50.60 -52.06
N SER A 788 -19.74 -51.11 -51.84
CA SER A 788 -19.55 -52.56 -51.76
C SER A 788 -20.27 -53.16 -50.54
N SER A 789 -20.81 -54.38 -50.67
CA SER A 789 -21.41 -55.14 -49.56
C SER A 789 -20.47 -55.27 -48.34
N SER A 790 -19.16 -55.40 -48.56
CA SER A 790 -18.16 -55.39 -47.49
C SER A 790 -18.09 -54.03 -46.76
N THR A 791 -18.17 -52.93 -47.50
CA THR A 791 -18.16 -51.55 -46.96
C THR A 791 -19.42 -51.29 -46.14
N PHE A 792 -20.59 -51.72 -46.63
CA PHE A 792 -21.86 -51.67 -45.91
C PHE A 792 -21.75 -52.39 -44.55
N HIS A 793 -21.33 -53.66 -44.55
CA HIS A 793 -21.21 -54.43 -43.31
C HIS A 793 -20.20 -53.83 -42.33
N GLN A 794 -19.08 -53.30 -42.82
CA GLN A 794 -18.08 -52.62 -41.98
C GLN A 794 -18.67 -51.37 -41.32
N HIS A 795 -19.29 -50.48 -42.08
CA HIS A 795 -19.89 -49.25 -41.53
C HIS A 795 -21.05 -49.58 -40.58
N LEU A 796 -21.88 -50.57 -40.91
CA LEU A 796 -22.98 -51.03 -40.07
C LEU A 796 -22.46 -51.56 -38.73
N GLN A 797 -21.43 -52.42 -38.74
CA GLN A 797 -20.88 -53.01 -37.51
C GLN A 797 -20.20 -51.95 -36.63
N VAL A 798 -19.44 -51.02 -37.24
CA VAL A 798 -18.80 -49.92 -36.50
C VAL A 798 -19.84 -48.98 -35.91
N GLY A 799 -20.88 -48.66 -36.68
CA GLY A 799 -21.99 -47.82 -36.24
C GLY A 799 -22.80 -48.47 -35.11
N LEU A 800 -23.19 -49.74 -35.25
CA LEU A 800 -23.87 -50.51 -34.20
C LEU A 800 -23.03 -50.60 -32.92
N ARG A 801 -21.70 -50.78 -33.04
CA ARG A 801 -20.82 -50.77 -31.86
C ARG A 801 -20.87 -49.44 -31.13
N LYS A 802 -20.80 -48.31 -31.84
CA LYS A 802 -20.89 -46.96 -31.24
C LYS A 802 -22.25 -46.72 -30.59
N LEU A 803 -23.33 -47.17 -31.22
CA LEU A 803 -24.69 -47.17 -30.65
C LEU A 803 -24.74 -47.98 -29.35
N LEU A 804 -24.18 -49.19 -29.32
CA LEU A 804 -24.16 -50.04 -28.13
C LEU A 804 -23.27 -49.45 -27.04
N THR A 805 -22.11 -48.86 -27.38
CA THR A 805 -21.25 -48.16 -26.42
C THR A 805 -22.01 -47.02 -25.74
N ALA A 806 -22.65 -46.14 -26.50
CA ALA A 806 -23.45 -45.06 -25.91
C ALA A 806 -24.64 -45.57 -25.08
N ALA A 807 -25.15 -46.78 -25.37
CA ALA A 807 -26.32 -47.35 -24.68
C ALA A 807 -25.96 -48.02 -23.35
N PHE A 808 -24.71 -48.47 -23.19
CA PHE A 808 -24.27 -49.31 -22.06
C PHE A 808 -23.13 -48.70 -21.24
N ASP A 809 -22.35 -47.75 -21.76
CA ASP A 809 -21.41 -46.96 -20.97
C ASP A 809 -22.12 -45.73 -20.40
N ASP A 810 -22.72 -45.88 -19.21
CA ASP A 810 -23.16 -44.74 -18.40
C ASP A 810 -21.93 -43.88 -18.08
N GLY A 811 -21.96 -42.59 -18.44
CA GLY A 811 -20.90 -41.60 -18.22
C GLY A 811 -20.66 -41.31 -16.74
N ASN A 812 -20.08 -42.28 -16.03
CA ASN A 812 -19.60 -42.16 -14.67
C ASN A 812 -18.07 -42.21 -14.69
N ASP A 813 -17.45 -41.10 -15.10
CA ASP A 813 -16.06 -40.80 -14.80
C ASP A 813 -15.85 -39.27 -14.79
N GLY A 814 -15.62 -38.72 -13.59
CA GLY A 814 -14.81 -37.51 -13.35
C GLY A 814 -15.52 -36.17 -13.34
#